data_AF-A0A9P7GF70-F1
#
_entry.id   AF-A0A9P7GF70-F1
#
_cell.length_a   1.000
_cell.length_b   1.000
_cell.length_c   1.000
_cell.angle_alpha   90.00
_cell.angle_beta   90.00
_cell.angle_gamma   90.00
#
_symmetry.space_group_name_H-M   'P 1'
#
loop_
_entity.id
_entity.type
_entity.pdbx_description
1 polymer ?
#
loop_
_entity_poly.entity_id
_entity_poly.type
_entity_poly.pdbx_seq_one_letter_code
_entity_poly.pdbx_strand_id
1 'polypeptide(L)'
;MTLADLALTQTRNPLKMKVVAEPSHRLTSQVLSAYREPFDVKQKPRKPLFLDREPPGWVAWENSITLYLPPNPTISVFQSWDPSSKDAVETFRESATDASYWEKVAGHYSEENHETVITQDNVSFVKSIFQLLEDEPFEALKPTLENMIKNKDQNKQRAAAELAAGVICGKHTFFIHYRPSTDISIGSKHWPTTKQQALWKWFTPFIKQIFGQNIKTDTLMIWTSFFEYTFYRTDPRRVQPLVDYIVNEFQNIDYNAEMSFDGMKVLSLFRAFYEELGRKFTAWADDALARSWSEINSEHDDLRAYIGELLAFTQKIKWIPKPTLPNTEVFIKECRVVPVEFDIMGMRGTFHMERVLELVDRFKVWREERVPGVRAFQSTYDRVGVTVCKWLYQSVHDVHAISTFDYILPLMPELFRFTELHDNPELANRASTLMVRMCGVTPPLPMVSQILDAIFEAITNSPSWRVRLKALPLVQVFYFRAVPLIPEIKIVEMLEVICKCLDDEVVEVREMAATTLSGILRLSPRRSVLTLKLDLPESIITPHRPQDRFVRLAKNSDIPARQDPNYNKAIRQRHAAILGICALVDSYPYTVEKWMPELLTNVLAEHTYDPIPISTTVRKCAGNFKRTHQDTWHEDAKRFDEDQLAALSTLLTGSSYCKCAAE
;
A
#
# COMPACT_ATOMS: atom_id res chain seq x y z
N MET A 1 -8.01 13.52 45.75
CA MET A 1 -7.57 12.11 45.86
C MET A 1 -7.82 11.65 47.28
N THR A 2 -8.18 10.39 47.47
CA THR A 2 -8.14 9.76 48.81
C THR A 2 -6.71 9.34 49.14
N LEU A 3 -6.37 9.18 50.43
CA LEU A 3 -5.06 8.64 50.85
C LEU A 3 -4.81 7.24 50.27
N ALA A 4 -5.87 6.46 50.06
CA ALA A 4 -5.82 5.18 49.37
C ALA A 4 -5.42 5.33 47.89
N ASP A 5 -5.95 6.34 47.18
CA ASP A 5 -5.54 6.62 45.80
C ASP A 5 -4.05 7.00 45.73
N LEU A 6 -3.54 7.78 46.68
CA LEU A 6 -2.11 8.16 46.76
C LEU A 6 -1.22 6.94 47.02
N ALA A 7 -1.55 6.10 48.01
CA ALA A 7 -0.80 4.89 48.34
C ALA A 7 -0.80 3.86 47.20
N LEU A 8 -1.88 3.79 46.42
CA LEU A 8 -2.01 2.93 45.25
C LEU A 8 -1.53 3.59 43.95
N THR A 9 -0.99 4.80 44.01
CA THR A 9 -0.57 5.61 42.84
C THR A 9 -1.67 5.77 41.78
N GLN A 10 -2.94 5.78 42.20
CA GLN A 10 -4.09 5.96 41.31
C GLN A 10 -4.32 7.43 41.01
N THR A 11 -4.09 7.84 39.76
CA THR A 11 -4.30 9.22 39.32
C THR A 11 -5.72 9.39 38.76
N ARG A 12 -6.37 10.51 39.09
CA ARG A 12 -7.69 10.88 38.56
C ARG A 12 -7.61 12.25 37.90
N ASN A 13 -7.96 12.32 36.62
CA ASN A 13 -8.07 13.59 35.90
C ASN A 13 -9.48 14.18 36.12
N PRO A 14 -9.61 15.39 36.69
CA PRO A 14 -10.91 15.99 37.02
C PRO A 14 -11.77 16.34 35.79
N LEU A 15 -11.16 16.46 34.60
CA LEU A 15 -11.88 16.71 33.35
C LEU A 15 -12.35 15.43 32.67
N LYS A 16 -11.84 14.26 33.08
CA LYS A 16 -12.15 12.97 32.47
C LYS A 16 -13.49 12.46 32.99
N MET A 17 -14.47 12.35 32.10
CA MET A 17 -15.79 11.81 32.39
C MET A 17 -16.04 10.52 31.61
N LYS A 18 -16.68 9.54 32.26
CA LYS A 18 -17.26 8.39 31.57
C LYS A 18 -18.71 8.71 31.23
N VAL A 19 -19.06 8.64 29.95
CA VAL A 19 -20.41 8.88 29.44
C VAL A 19 -20.95 7.55 28.92
N VAL A 20 -22.18 7.21 29.30
CA VAL A 20 -22.85 6.00 28.80
C VAL A 20 -23.11 6.19 27.30
N ALA A 21 -22.71 5.20 26.50
CA ALA A 21 -22.90 5.18 25.07
C ALA A 21 -23.86 4.05 24.71
N GLU A 22 -24.85 4.32 23.86
CA GLU A 22 -25.70 3.29 23.27
C GLU A 22 -25.09 2.87 21.91
N PRO A 23 -24.52 1.65 21.81
CA PRO A 23 -23.84 1.20 20.60
C PRO A 23 -24.74 1.24 19.38
N SER A 24 -24.42 2.08 18.41
CA SER A 24 -25.10 2.10 17.11
C SER A 24 -24.18 2.65 16.02
N HIS A 25 -24.41 2.23 14.78
CA HIS A 25 -23.69 2.78 13.61
C HIS A 25 -23.95 4.29 13.45
N ARG A 26 -25.17 4.73 13.76
CA ARG A 26 -25.53 6.15 13.78
C ARG A 26 -24.69 6.94 14.78
N LEU A 27 -24.45 6.41 15.98
CA LEU A 27 -23.60 7.05 16.97
C LEU A 27 -22.15 7.18 16.45
N THR A 28 -21.60 6.13 15.82
CA THR A 28 -20.27 6.20 15.18
C THR A 28 -20.22 7.33 14.15
N SER A 29 -21.18 7.39 13.23
CA SER A 29 -21.21 8.46 12.21
C SER A 29 -21.33 9.86 12.84
N GLN A 30 -22.17 10.02 13.87
CA GLN A 30 -22.34 11.30 14.58
C GLN A 30 -21.06 11.75 15.29
N VAL A 31 -20.35 10.84 15.95
CA VAL A 31 -19.07 11.16 16.62
C VAL A 31 -18.01 11.55 15.59
N LEU A 32 -17.94 10.83 14.48
CA LEU A 32 -16.99 11.15 13.41
C LEU A 32 -17.29 12.51 12.76
N SER A 33 -18.55 12.84 12.49
CA SER A 33 -18.92 14.14 11.90
C SER A 33 -18.70 15.31 12.87
N ALA A 34 -18.88 15.09 14.17
CA ALA A 34 -18.77 16.14 15.19
C ALA A 34 -17.36 16.72 15.37
N TYR A 35 -16.32 16.09 14.80
CA TYR A 35 -14.95 16.63 14.85
C TYR A 35 -14.77 17.89 13.99
N ARG A 36 -15.61 18.10 12.97
CA ARG A 36 -15.57 19.29 12.12
C ARG A 36 -16.29 20.49 12.75
N GLU A 37 -17.22 20.24 13.67
CA GLU A 37 -17.99 21.29 14.33
C GLU A 37 -17.11 22.05 15.34
N PRO A 38 -16.93 23.38 15.17
CA PRO A 38 -16.13 24.17 16.10
C PRO A 38 -16.74 24.16 17.51
N PHE A 39 -15.88 24.14 18.52
CA PHE A 39 -16.32 24.25 19.91
C PHE A 39 -16.59 25.72 20.29
N ASP A 40 -17.83 26.03 20.70
CA ASP A 40 -18.14 27.33 21.31
C ASP A 40 -17.79 27.34 22.80
N VAL A 41 -16.75 28.10 23.13
CA VAL A 41 -16.26 28.33 24.50
C VAL A 41 -17.32 28.91 25.44
N LYS A 42 -18.32 29.63 24.90
CA LYS A 42 -19.37 30.32 25.66
C LYS A 42 -20.57 29.44 25.99
N GLN A 43 -20.68 28.25 25.41
CA GLN A 43 -21.85 27.37 25.57
C GLN A 43 -21.98 26.86 27.02
N LYS A 44 -23.16 27.04 27.63
CA LYS A 44 -23.54 26.50 28.95
C LYS A 44 -24.82 25.67 28.81
N PRO A 45 -24.94 24.49 29.46
CA PRO A 45 -23.94 23.82 30.31
C PRO A 45 -22.82 23.16 29.51
N ARG A 46 -21.61 23.13 30.10
CA ARG A 46 -20.43 22.50 29.49
C ARG A 46 -20.57 20.98 29.54
N LYS A 47 -20.78 20.36 28.39
CA LYS A 47 -20.87 18.90 28.25
C LYS A 47 -19.49 18.31 27.94
N PRO A 48 -19.22 17.05 28.34
CA PRO A 48 -18.01 16.37 27.94
C PRO A 48 -18.04 16.15 26.43
N LEU A 49 -17.05 16.70 25.72
CA LEU A 49 -17.07 16.83 24.26
C LEU A 49 -15.83 16.26 23.60
N PHE A 50 -14.66 16.50 24.19
CA PHE A 50 -13.39 16.22 23.55
C PHE A 50 -13.03 14.74 23.64
N LEU A 51 -12.68 14.15 22.50
CA LEU A 51 -12.25 12.77 22.36
C LEU A 51 -10.85 12.73 21.70
N ASP A 52 -9.85 12.77 22.57
CA ASP A 52 -8.44 12.80 22.17
C ASP A 52 -7.94 11.42 21.69
N ARG A 53 -8.47 10.33 22.25
CA ARG A 53 -8.14 8.96 21.80
C ARG A 53 -8.78 8.63 20.46
N GLU A 54 -8.35 7.52 19.86
CA GLU A 54 -9.00 6.93 18.69
C GLU A 54 -10.50 6.73 18.95
N PRO A 55 -11.38 7.13 18.01
CA PRO A 55 -12.82 7.00 18.21
C PRO A 55 -13.20 5.50 18.31
N PRO A 56 -14.01 5.08 19.29
CA PRO A 56 -14.47 3.69 19.37
C PRO A 56 -15.46 3.36 18.22
N GLY A 57 -15.93 2.13 18.14
CA GLY A 57 -17.01 1.77 17.22
C GLY A 57 -16.59 1.40 15.80
N TRP A 58 -15.31 1.07 15.56
CA TRP A 58 -14.90 0.48 14.28
C TRP A 58 -15.50 -0.91 14.09
N VAL A 59 -15.28 -1.81 15.06
CA VAL A 59 -15.97 -3.12 15.14
C VAL A 59 -17.07 -3.08 16.20
N ALA A 60 -16.71 -2.59 17.39
CA ALA A 60 -17.60 -2.58 18.54
C ALA A 60 -17.41 -1.34 19.42
N TRP A 61 -18.46 -1.03 20.16
CA TRP A 61 -18.48 -0.04 21.24
C TRP A 61 -18.43 -0.73 22.60
N GLU A 62 -17.82 -0.05 23.57
CA GLU A 62 -18.07 -0.31 24.98
C GLU A 62 -19.35 0.42 25.44
N ASN A 63 -19.95 -0.03 26.55
CA ASN A 63 -21.14 0.61 27.14
C ASN A 63 -20.87 2.04 27.65
N SER A 64 -19.60 2.45 27.74
CA SER A 64 -19.22 3.80 28.13
C SER A 64 -18.04 4.30 27.32
N ILE A 65 -18.06 5.59 26.96
CA ILE A 65 -16.95 6.28 26.34
C ILE A 65 -16.32 7.27 27.33
N THR A 66 -15.00 7.37 27.30
CA THR A 66 -14.28 8.39 28.05
C THR A 66 -14.21 9.68 27.22
N LEU A 67 -14.81 10.75 27.72
CA LEU A 67 -14.79 12.08 27.13
C LEU A 67 -14.18 13.08 28.11
N TYR A 68 -13.63 14.17 27.58
CA TYR A 68 -13.05 15.25 28.39
C TYR A 68 -13.94 16.49 28.39
N LEU A 69 -14.12 17.07 29.57
CA LEU A 69 -14.74 18.37 29.76
C LEU A 69 -13.79 19.48 29.30
N PRO A 70 -14.33 20.58 28.73
CA PRO A 70 -13.56 21.80 28.53
C PRO A 70 -13.11 22.38 29.90
N PRO A 71 -11.82 22.77 30.07
CA PRO A 71 -11.32 23.41 31.29
C PRO A 71 -12.12 24.65 31.66
N ASN A 72 -12.29 24.94 32.95
CA ASN A 72 -13.01 26.14 33.45
C ASN A 72 -12.48 27.45 32.81
N PRO A 73 -13.30 28.50 32.61
CA PRO A 73 -12.78 29.75 32.03
C PRO A 73 -11.66 30.40 32.83
N THR A 74 -11.73 30.37 34.17
CA THR A 74 -10.85 31.18 35.04
C THR A 74 -10.13 30.35 36.10
N ILE A 75 -10.70 29.23 36.54
CA ILE A 75 -10.14 28.41 37.61
C ILE A 75 -9.16 27.41 37.02
N SER A 76 -7.95 27.33 37.60
CA SER A 76 -6.97 26.30 37.26
C SER A 76 -7.53 24.92 37.59
N VAL A 77 -7.25 23.96 36.71
CA VAL A 77 -7.75 22.58 36.83
C VAL A 77 -7.00 21.78 37.90
N PHE A 78 -5.73 22.09 38.13
CA PHE A 78 -4.84 21.30 38.99
C PHE A 78 -4.30 22.06 40.21
N GLN A 79 -4.34 23.39 40.19
CA GLN A 79 -3.91 24.18 41.35
C GLN A 79 -5.01 24.24 42.42
N SER A 80 -4.68 24.30 43.71
CA SER A 80 -3.32 24.41 44.28
C SER A 80 -2.60 23.07 44.46
N TRP A 81 -1.28 23.07 44.25
CA TRP A 81 -0.39 21.93 44.54
C TRP A 81 -0.33 21.60 46.04
N ASP A 82 0.09 20.36 46.36
CA ASP A 82 0.30 19.91 47.73
C ASP A 82 1.28 20.85 48.46
N PRO A 83 0.98 21.31 49.70
CA PRO A 83 1.88 22.14 50.48
C PRO A 83 3.31 21.64 50.59
N SER A 84 3.52 20.32 50.64
CA SER A 84 4.86 19.69 50.71
C SER A 84 5.70 19.90 49.45
N SER A 85 5.06 20.14 48.30
CA SER A 85 5.73 20.32 47.01
C SER A 85 5.98 21.79 46.68
N LYS A 86 5.52 22.74 47.53
CA LYS A 86 5.59 24.17 47.25
C LYS A 86 7.02 24.67 47.02
N ASP A 87 7.97 24.28 47.88
CA ASP A 87 9.35 24.74 47.79
C ASP A 87 10.01 24.35 46.46
N ALA A 88 9.77 23.11 46.00
CA ALA A 88 10.27 22.62 44.72
C ALA A 88 9.62 23.34 43.52
N VAL A 89 8.31 23.60 43.58
CA VAL A 89 7.59 24.35 42.53
C VAL A 89 8.06 25.81 42.49
N GLU A 90 8.36 26.42 43.63
CA GLU A 90 8.84 27.80 43.70
C GLU A 90 10.25 27.93 43.12
N THR A 91 11.17 27.04 43.46
CA THR A 91 12.54 27.02 42.89
C THR A 91 12.48 26.89 41.35
N PHE A 92 11.54 26.08 40.86
CA PHE A 92 11.34 25.92 39.44
C PHE A 92 10.70 27.17 38.79
N ARG A 93 9.77 27.83 39.48
CA ARG A 93 9.17 29.11 39.03
C ARG A 93 10.21 30.22 38.91
N GLU A 94 11.09 30.37 39.89
CA GLU A 94 12.18 31.36 39.86
C GLU A 94 13.04 31.20 38.61
N SER A 95 13.38 29.95 38.25
CA SER A 95 14.16 29.66 37.05
C SER A 95 13.38 29.88 35.75
N ALA A 96 12.13 29.41 35.68
CA ALA A 96 11.33 29.46 34.46
C ALA A 96 10.78 30.86 34.12
N THR A 97 10.73 31.77 35.09
CA THR A 97 10.32 33.17 34.89
C THR A 97 11.47 34.10 34.52
N ASP A 98 12.72 33.62 34.58
CA ASP A 98 13.89 34.37 34.12
C ASP A 98 14.02 34.30 32.59
N ALA A 99 14.15 35.46 31.94
CA ALA A 99 14.39 35.53 30.50
C ALA A 99 15.76 34.93 30.11
N SER A 100 16.77 35.08 30.97
CA SER A 100 18.12 34.57 30.70
C SER A 100 18.18 33.04 30.64
N TYR A 101 17.27 32.37 31.36
CA TYR A 101 17.11 30.93 31.32
C TYR A 101 16.66 30.48 29.93
N TRP A 102 15.61 31.10 29.39
CA TRP A 102 15.08 30.76 28.07
C TRP A 102 16.05 31.10 26.93
N GLU A 103 16.85 32.15 27.07
CA GLU A 103 17.93 32.44 26.11
C GLU A 103 18.98 31.33 26.06
N LYS A 104 19.40 30.80 27.22
CA LYS A 104 20.34 29.67 27.29
C LYS A 104 19.74 28.38 26.73
N VAL A 105 18.49 28.08 27.08
CA VAL A 105 17.77 26.90 26.56
C VAL A 105 17.61 27.01 25.04
N ALA A 106 17.17 28.16 24.53
CA ALA A 106 17.05 28.41 23.11
C ALA A 106 18.41 28.32 22.39
N GLY A 107 19.47 28.82 23.02
CA GLY A 107 20.86 28.67 22.55
C GLY A 107 21.21 27.21 22.32
N HIS A 108 21.05 26.37 23.35
CA HIS A 108 21.31 24.94 23.27
C HIS A 108 20.44 24.21 22.24
N TYR A 109 19.14 24.53 22.18
CA TYR A 109 18.26 23.87 21.20
C TYR A 109 18.59 24.27 19.76
N SER A 110 19.13 25.48 19.58
CA SER A 110 19.56 26.01 18.28
C SER A 110 20.97 25.61 17.86
N GLU A 111 21.69 24.82 18.68
CA GLU A 111 22.99 24.28 18.30
C GLU A 111 22.86 23.43 17.04
N GLU A 112 23.88 23.51 16.18
CA GLU A 112 23.91 22.81 14.92
C GLU A 112 23.96 21.31 15.16
N ASN A 113 22.97 20.60 14.60
CA ASN A 113 22.93 19.15 14.62
C ASN A 113 22.48 18.61 13.25
N HIS A 114 22.55 17.30 13.09
CA HIS A 114 22.12 16.63 11.85
C HIS A 114 20.61 16.35 11.82
N GLU A 115 19.86 16.77 12.84
CA GLU A 115 18.43 16.47 12.97
C GLU A 115 17.59 17.41 12.12
N THR A 116 16.74 16.82 11.28
CA THR A 116 15.84 17.55 10.35
C THR A 116 14.39 17.59 10.82
N VAL A 117 14.12 17.03 12.01
CA VAL A 117 12.80 16.94 12.65
C VAL A 117 12.88 17.43 14.09
N ILE A 118 11.74 17.68 14.73
CA ILE A 118 11.71 18.11 16.12
C ILE A 118 12.15 17.01 17.09
N THR A 119 12.94 17.38 18.10
CA THR A 119 13.37 16.45 19.16
C THR A 119 12.28 16.30 20.23
N GLN A 120 11.75 15.10 20.39
CA GLN A 120 10.60 14.87 21.28
C GLN A 120 10.88 15.14 22.76
N ASP A 121 12.13 14.90 23.21
CA ASP A 121 12.54 15.13 24.59
C ASP A 121 12.56 16.61 24.94
N ASN A 122 13.06 17.45 24.01
CA ASN A 122 13.06 18.90 24.13
C ASN A 122 11.65 19.45 24.27
N VAL A 123 10.73 18.99 23.39
CA VAL A 123 9.32 19.37 23.47
C VAL A 123 8.70 18.93 24.79
N SER A 124 9.01 17.71 25.26
CA SER A 124 8.47 17.15 26.50
C SER A 124 8.98 17.88 27.74
N PHE A 125 10.22 18.37 27.72
CA PHE A 125 10.79 19.20 28.76
C PHE A 125 10.04 20.52 28.88
N VAL A 126 9.93 21.27 27.79
CA VAL A 126 9.20 22.55 27.72
C VAL A 126 7.76 22.36 28.16
N LYS A 127 7.09 21.34 27.62
CA LYS A 127 5.73 20.96 28.00
C LYS A 127 5.57 20.78 29.52
N SER A 128 6.52 20.11 30.17
CA SER A 128 6.46 19.85 31.61
C SER A 128 6.52 21.14 32.45
N ILE A 129 7.24 22.16 31.95
CA ILE A 129 7.31 23.48 32.57
C ILE A 129 5.93 24.16 32.55
N PHE A 130 5.35 24.26 31.35
CA PHE A 130 4.05 24.90 31.11
C PHE A 130 2.86 24.10 31.69
N GLN A 131 3.05 22.81 31.96
CA GLN A 131 2.13 22.00 32.74
C GLN A 131 2.09 22.41 34.23
N LEU A 132 3.24 22.75 34.80
CA LEU A 132 3.38 23.05 36.22
C LEU A 132 2.94 24.48 36.56
N LEU A 133 3.38 25.44 35.73
CA LEU A 133 3.29 26.87 35.98
C LEU A 133 2.25 27.59 35.10
N GLU A 134 1.55 26.85 34.23
CA GLU A 134 0.61 27.42 33.25
C GLU A 134 1.27 28.54 32.41
N ASP A 135 0.69 29.73 32.36
CA ASP A 135 1.12 30.88 31.56
C ASP A 135 2.22 31.73 32.21
N GLU A 136 2.61 31.50 33.46
CA GLU A 136 3.60 32.32 34.17
C GLU A 136 4.95 32.43 33.43
N PRO A 137 5.53 31.35 32.87
CA PRO A 137 6.80 31.42 32.14
C PRO A 137 6.68 32.06 30.74
N PHE A 138 5.44 32.27 30.27
CA PHE A 138 5.19 32.63 28.87
C PHE A 138 5.73 34.01 28.51
N GLU A 139 5.60 35.00 29.39
CA GLU A 139 6.10 36.36 29.14
C GLU A 139 7.64 36.41 29.04
N ALA A 140 8.34 35.53 29.76
CA ALA A 140 9.80 35.40 29.67
C ALA A 140 10.25 34.68 28.39
N LEU A 141 9.52 33.65 27.94
CA LEU A 141 9.83 32.88 26.74
C LEU A 141 9.50 33.64 25.43
N LYS A 142 8.42 34.41 25.44
CA LYS A 142 7.86 35.10 24.27
C LYS A 142 8.88 35.88 23.41
N PRO A 143 9.73 36.78 23.96
CA PRO A 143 10.68 37.54 23.13
C PRO A 143 11.69 36.63 22.42
N THR A 144 12.17 35.59 23.10
CA THR A 144 13.11 34.61 22.55
C THR A 144 12.46 33.84 21.40
N LEU A 145 11.22 33.36 21.60
CA LEU A 145 10.49 32.60 20.59
C LEU A 145 10.15 33.46 19.35
N GLU A 146 9.72 34.70 19.53
CA GLU A 146 9.44 35.63 18.41
C GLU A 146 10.69 35.94 17.58
N ASN A 147 11.86 36.06 18.23
CA ASN A 147 13.13 36.26 17.53
C ASN A 147 13.52 35.03 16.70
N MET A 148 13.33 33.82 17.23
CA MET A 148 13.66 32.58 16.52
C MET A 148 12.73 32.33 15.34
N ILE A 149 11.42 32.58 15.49
CA ILE A 149 10.42 32.43 14.41
C ILE A 149 10.75 33.33 13.20
N LYS A 150 11.30 34.52 13.44
CA LYS A 150 11.72 35.45 12.38
C LYS A 150 13.03 35.03 11.70
N ASN A 151 13.84 34.20 12.35
CA ASN A 151 15.12 33.76 11.81
C ASN A 151 14.92 32.74 10.69
N LYS A 152 15.75 32.77 9.66
CA LYS A 152 15.66 31.85 8.50
C LYS A 152 16.59 30.63 8.61
N ASP A 153 17.36 30.54 9.68
CA ASP A 153 18.26 29.43 9.98
C ASP A 153 17.48 28.18 10.39
N GLN A 154 17.90 27.02 9.86
CA GLN A 154 17.23 25.74 10.07
C GLN A 154 17.19 25.32 11.54
N ASN A 155 18.32 25.40 12.26
CA ASN A 155 18.41 24.96 13.65
C ASN A 155 17.61 25.86 14.59
N LYS A 156 17.62 27.18 14.32
CA LYS A 156 16.76 28.13 15.05
C LYS A 156 15.29 27.91 14.79
N GLN A 157 14.90 27.54 13.57
CA GLN A 157 13.52 27.15 13.24
C GLN A 157 13.13 25.83 13.92
N ARG A 158 14.04 24.85 14.01
CA ARG A 158 13.84 23.61 14.77
C ARG A 158 13.58 23.90 16.24
N ALA A 159 14.44 24.68 16.86
CA ALA A 159 14.27 25.10 18.26
C ALA A 159 12.98 25.90 18.48
N ALA A 160 12.62 26.80 17.54
CA ALA A 160 11.34 27.52 17.59
C ALA A 160 10.14 26.57 17.53
N ALA A 161 10.17 25.58 16.63
CA ALA A 161 9.13 24.56 16.53
C ALA A 161 9.04 23.70 17.80
N GLU A 162 10.18 23.33 18.39
CA GLU A 162 10.22 22.54 19.64
C GLU A 162 9.63 23.32 20.83
N LEU A 163 10.03 24.58 21.00
CA LEU A 163 9.51 25.47 22.04
C LEU A 163 8.01 25.74 21.84
N ALA A 164 7.59 26.07 20.61
CA ALA A 164 6.19 26.31 20.29
C ALA A 164 5.33 25.05 20.52
N ALA A 165 5.83 23.87 20.13
CA ALA A 165 5.12 22.61 20.34
C ALA A 165 4.99 22.29 21.83
N GLY A 166 6.00 22.62 22.65
CA GLY A 166 5.94 22.39 24.10
C GLY A 166 4.88 23.26 24.80
N VAL A 167 4.72 24.49 24.33
CA VAL A 167 3.70 25.42 24.87
C VAL A 167 2.30 25.05 24.40
N ILE A 168 2.14 24.84 23.08
CA ILE A 168 0.84 24.68 22.44
C ILE A 168 0.33 23.24 22.64
N CYS A 169 1.19 22.24 22.48
CA CYS A 169 0.80 20.86 22.27
C CYS A 169 1.00 20.01 23.52
N GLY A 170 0.07 19.09 23.75
CA GLY A 170 0.12 18.16 24.87
C GLY A 170 0.30 16.72 24.39
N LYS A 171 1.53 16.24 24.20
CA LYS A 171 1.75 14.82 23.88
C LYS A 171 1.45 13.92 25.09
N HIS A 172 0.82 12.79 24.82
CA HIS A 172 0.74 11.65 25.74
C HIS A 172 1.84 10.64 25.40
N THR A 173 3.00 10.71 26.06
CA THR A 173 3.96 9.59 25.99
C THR A 173 4.75 9.49 27.28
N PHE A 174 4.54 8.39 28.00
CA PHE A 174 5.57 7.77 28.82
C PHE A 174 5.65 6.30 28.37
N PHE A 175 6.75 5.93 27.72
CA PHE A 175 7.08 4.54 27.37
C PHE A 175 7.58 3.85 28.65
N ILE A 176 6.67 3.32 29.48
CA ILE A 176 7.00 2.15 30.33
C ILE A 176 5.96 1.07 30.02
N HIS A 177 6.49 -0.08 29.61
CA HIS A 177 5.80 -1.22 29.00
C HIS A 177 4.82 -2.00 29.90
N TYR A 178 4.22 -1.44 30.97
CA TYR A 178 3.44 -2.28 31.90
C TYR A 178 2.15 -1.74 32.54
N ARG A 179 1.61 -0.55 32.20
CA ARG A 179 0.29 -0.13 32.73
C ARG A 179 -0.49 0.85 31.84
N PRO A 180 -1.72 0.51 31.37
CA PRO A 180 -2.50 1.37 30.48
C PRO A 180 -3.33 2.49 31.18
N SER A 181 -2.91 2.99 32.36
CA SER A 181 -3.82 3.80 33.22
C SER A 181 -3.44 5.25 33.51
N THR A 182 -2.26 5.76 33.14
CA THR A 182 -1.87 7.15 33.46
C THR A 182 -2.14 8.11 32.29
N ASP A 183 -3.39 8.60 32.20
CA ASP A 183 -3.79 9.71 31.31
C ASP A 183 -3.29 11.06 31.87
N ILE A 184 -2.00 11.34 31.68
CA ILE A 184 -1.40 12.66 31.98
C ILE A 184 -0.78 13.20 30.69
N SER A 185 -1.50 14.07 29.98
CA SER A 185 -0.95 14.84 28.85
C SER A 185 -1.37 16.30 28.97
N ILE A 186 -0.41 17.18 29.26
CA ILE A 186 -0.66 18.56 29.67
C ILE A 186 0.36 19.48 29.00
N GLY A 187 -0.12 20.42 28.19
CA GLY A 187 0.54 21.68 27.79
C GLY A 187 -0.52 22.76 28.04
N SER A 188 -0.86 23.57 27.04
CA SER A 188 -2.03 24.48 27.11
C SER A 188 -3.40 23.80 27.28
N LYS A 189 -3.50 22.48 26.98
CA LYS A 189 -4.75 21.68 26.96
C LYS A 189 -5.67 21.85 28.19
N HIS A 190 -5.08 21.97 29.38
CA HIS A 190 -5.83 22.03 30.64
C HIS A 190 -5.86 23.42 31.27
N TRP A 191 -5.28 24.42 30.61
CA TRP A 191 -5.29 25.78 31.11
C TRP A 191 -6.71 26.33 31.14
N PRO A 192 -6.99 27.31 32.02
CA PRO A 192 -8.19 28.10 31.94
C PRO A 192 -8.47 28.61 30.52
N THR A 193 -9.72 28.58 30.07
CA THR A 193 -10.02 28.88 28.66
C THR A 193 -9.63 30.31 28.26
N THR A 194 -9.61 31.27 29.19
CA THR A 194 -9.14 32.63 28.95
C THR A 194 -7.66 32.68 28.60
N LYS A 195 -6.82 31.92 29.31
CA LYS A 195 -5.38 31.80 29.06
C LYS A 195 -5.11 31.12 27.71
N GLN A 196 -5.88 30.08 27.38
CA GLN A 196 -5.79 29.44 26.06
C GLN A 196 -6.12 30.42 24.93
N GLN A 197 -7.17 31.25 25.09
CA GLN A 197 -7.54 32.27 24.10
C GLN A 197 -6.45 33.34 23.94
N ALA A 198 -5.81 33.76 25.04
CA ALA A 198 -4.69 34.69 24.98
C ALA A 198 -3.50 34.11 24.20
N LEU A 199 -3.15 32.84 24.46
CA LEU A 199 -2.10 32.12 23.73
C LEU A 199 -2.41 32.03 22.23
N TRP A 200 -3.63 31.60 21.87
CA TRP A 200 -4.03 31.50 20.46
C TRP A 200 -4.10 32.86 19.76
N LYS A 201 -4.55 33.91 20.45
CA LYS A 201 -4.54 35.28 19.91
C LYS A 201 -3.13 35.75 19.57
N TRP A 202 -2.14 35.38 20.39
CA TRP A 202 -0.74 35.65 20.13
C TRP A 202 -0.16 34.78 19.00
N PHE A 203 -0.48 33.49 18.95
CA PHE A 203 0.12 32.57 17.97
C PHE A 203 -0.49 32.70 16.56
N THR A 204 -1.77 33.06 16.44
CA THR A 204 -2.50 33.09 15.15
C THR A 204 -1.82 33.94 14.06
N PRO A 205 -1.29 35.15 14.34
CA PRO A 205 -0.52 35.91 13.36
C PRO A 205 0.73 35.18 12.85
N PHE A 206 1.40 34.42 13.71
CA PHE A 206 2.61 33.68 13.35
C PHE A 206 2.32 32.45 12.48
N ILE A 207 1.12 31.87 12.56
CA ILE A 207 0.72 30.72 11.69
C ILE A 207 0.93 31.08 10.21
N LYS A 208 0.40 32.24 9.77
CA LYS A 208 0.55 32.69 8.37
C LYS A 208 2.01 33.01 8.02
N GLN A 209 2.75 33.59 8.95
CA GLN A 209 4.15 33.94 8.74
C GLN A 209 5.03 32.69 8.60
N ILE A 210 4.88 31.74 9.52
CA ILE A 210 5.65 30.49 9.58
C ILE A 210 5.32 29.65 8.35
N PHE A 211 4.06 29.22 8.23
CA PHE A 211 3.68 28.18 7.27
C PHE A 211 3.49 28.71 5.85
N GLY A 212 3.13 29.99 5.68
CA GLY A 212 2.94 30.59 4.36
C GLY A 212 4.25 31.09 3.74
N GLN A 213 5.03 31.86 4.50
CA GLN A 213 6.15 32.65 3.96
C GLN A 213 7.54 32.10 4.30
N ASN A 214 7.71 31.48 5.48
CA ASN A 214 9.04 31.15 5.99
C ASN A 214 9.48 29.72 5.70
N ILE A 215 8.57 28.81 5.32
CA ILE A 215 8.94 27.43 4.98
C ILE A 215 9.80 27.40 3.71
N LYS A 216 10.93 26.71 3.83
CA LYS A 216 11.88 26.38 2.78
C LYS A 216 12.06 24.86 2.72
N THR A 217 12.81 24.39 1.74
CA THR A 217 13.06 22.94 1.53
C THR A 217 13.72 22.28 2.75
N ASP A 218 14.62 22.97 3.44
CA ASP A 218 15.34 22.52 4.64
C ASP A 218 14.50 22.58 5.93
N THR A 219 13.52 23.50 5.99
CA THR A 219 12.65 23.66 7.17
C THR A 219 11.31 22.95 7.06
N LEU A 220 10.97 22.40 5.89
CA LEU A 220 9.69 21.73 5.66
C LEU A 220 9.47 20.56 6.62
N MET A 221 10.43 19.64 6.71
CA MET A 221 10.31 18.44 7.56
C MET A 221 10.19 18.79 9.05
N ILE A 222 10.83 19.86 9.50
CA ILE A 222 10.71 20.36 10.87
C ILE A 222 9.25 20.73 11.16
N TRP A 223 8.65 21.55 10.31
CA TRP A 223 7.28 22.00 10.51
C TRP A 223 6.25 20.89 10.22
N THR A 224 6.52 19.96 9.31
CA THR A 224 5.70 18.74 9.17
C THR A 224 5.71 17.93 10.46
N SER A 225 6.88 17.69 11.05
CA SER A 225 6.99 16.96 12.33
C SER A 225 6.33 17.70 13.51
N PHE A 226 6.27 19.05 13.46
CA PHE A 226 5.47 19.84 14.40
C PHE A 226 3.97 19.53 14.28
N PHE A 227 3.45 19.38 13.06
CA PHE A 227 2.04 19.04 12.83
C PHE A 227 1.78 17.62 13.28
N GLU A 228 2.68 16.70 12.95
CA GLU A 228 2.59 15.30 13.38
C GLU A 228 2.45 15.22 14.91
N TYR A 229 3.33 15.91 15.63
CA TYR A 229 3.29 15.97 17.09
C TYR A 229 2.03 16.65 17.63
N THR A 230 1.53 17.69 16.95
CA THR A 230 0.36 18.46 17.38
C THR A 230 -0.93 17.66 17.27
N PHE A 231 -1.13 16.97 16.14
CA PHE A 231 -2.36 16.24 15.83
C PHE A 231 -2.37 14.82 16.40
N TYR A 232 -1.22 14.23 16.72
CA TYR A 232 -1.13 12.88 17.30
C TYR A 232 -1.99 12.73 18.56
N ARG A 233 -3.04 11.90 18.47
CA ARG A 233 -4.00 11.62 19.57
C ARG A 233 -4.56 12.90 20.21
N THR A 234 -4.80 13.93 19.41
CA THR A 234 -5.43 15.17 19.84
C THR A 234 -6.81 15.29 19.17
N ASP A 235 -7.77 15.88 19.87
CA ASP A 235 -9.02 16.32 19.26
C ASP A 235 -8.79 17.61 18.45
N PRO A 236 -9.06 17.64 17.13
CA PRO A 236 -8.75 18.78 16.26
C PRO A 236 -9.39 20.10 16.74
N ARG A 237 -10.53 20.03 17.44
CA ARG A 237 -11.24 21.20 17.98
C ARG A 237 -10.46 21.93 19.08
N ARG A 238 -9.42 21.32 19.65
CA ARG A 238 -8.53 21.97 20.64
C ARG A 238 -7.51 22.91 20.00
N VAL A 239 -7.19 22.66 18.73
CA VAL A 239 -6.18 23.41 17.95
C VAL A 239 -6.86 24.05 16.72
N GLN A 240 -8.09 24.53 16.89
CA GLN A 240 -8.95 25.03 15.82
C GLN A 240 -8.26 26.04 14.88
N PRO A 241 -7.48 27.03 15.35
CA PRO A 241 -6.81 27.98 14.45
C PRO A 241 -5.84 27.33 13.45
N LEU A 242 -5.17 26.23 13.86
CA LEU A 242 -4.30 25.46 12.97
C LEU A 242 -5.13 24.67 11.96
N VAL A 243 -6.21 24.02 12.40
CA VAL A 243 -7.12 23.27 11.53
C VAL A 243 -7.73 24.18 10.46
N ASP A 244 -8.27 25.34 10.87
CA ASP A 244 -8.90 26.30 9.96
C ASP A 244 -7.90 26.82 8.92
N TYR A 245 -6.66 27.11 9.34
CA TYR A 245 -5.59 27.53 8.44
C TYR A 245 -5.27 26.43 7.40
N ILE A 246 -4.99 25.20 7.85
CA ILE A 246 -4.62 24.08 6.98
C ILE A 246 -5.72 23.78 5.96
N VAL A 247 -6.96 23.70 6.42
CA VAL A 247 -8.11 23.40 5.57
C VAL A 247 -8.31 24.52 4.55
N ASN A 248 -8.16 25.79 4.96
CA ASN A 248 -8.26 26.93 4.03
C ASN A 248 -7.14 26.93 2.98
N GLU A 249 -5.88 26.71 3.38
CA GLU A 249 -4.75 26.66 2.44
C GLU A 249 -4.90 25.49 1.47
N PHE A 250 -5.34 24.32 1.95
CA PHE A 250 -5.59 23.17 1.09
C PHE A 250 -6.70 23.42 0.06
N GLN A 251 -7.76 24.16 0.41
CA GLN A 251 -8.82 24.48 -0.55
C GLN A 251 -8.34 25.45 -1.64
N ASN A 252 -7.46 26.38 -1.28
CA ASN A 252 -6.98 27.44 -2.18
C ASN A 252 -5.66 27.10 -2.91
N ILE A 253 -5.15 25.87 -2.75
CA ILE A 253 -3.92 25.44 -3.41
C ILE A 253 -4.07 25.41 -4.93
N ASP A 254 -3.04 25.90 -5.61
CA ASP A 254 -2.88 25.75 -7.06
C ASP A 254 -2.00 24.51 -7.35
N TYR A 255 -2.61 23.48 -7.93
CA TYR A 255 -1.92 22.24 -8.30
C TYR A 255 -1.08 22.36 -9.58
N ASN A 256 -1.18 23.48 -10.31
CA ASN A 256 -0.49 23.70 -11.59
C ASN A 256 0.34 24.99 -11.57
N ALA A 257 0.69 25.50 -10.39
CA ALA A 257 1.59 26.64 -10.23
C ALA A 257 2.95 26.38 -10.87
N GLU A 258 3.68 27.43 -11.28
CA GLU A 258 5.01 27.30 -11.90
C GLU A 258 6.01 26.53 -11.00
N MET A 259 5.95 26.76 -9.68
CA MET A 259 6.79 26.08 -8.70
C MET A 259 5.99 25.00 -7.94
N SER A 260 6.36 23.74 -8.13
CA SER A 260 5.75 22.61 -7.41
C SER A 260 5.90 22.72 -5.89
N PHE A 261 6.97 23.39 -5.42
CA PHE A 261 7.28 23.54 -3.99
C PHE A 261 6.17 24.27 -3.21
N ASP A 262 5.47 25.22 -3.82
CA ASP A 262 4.38 25.93 -3.16
C ASP A 262 3.21 24.99 -2.82
N GLY A 263 2.87 24.10 -3.75
CA GLY A 263 1.89 23.05 -3.49
C GLY A 263 2.40 21.99 -2.50
N MET A 264 3.66 21.59 -2.61
CA MET A 264 4.24 20.58 -1.71
C MET A 264 4.24 21.01 -0.24
N LYS A 265 4.51 22.30 0.06
CA LYS A 265 4.42 22.84 1.42
C LYS A 265 3.04 22.59 2.03
N VAL A 266 1.97 22.91 1.29
CA VAL A 266 0.60 22.77 1.79
C VAL A 266 0.22 21.30 1.90
N LEU A 267 0.51 20.48 0.87
CA LEU A 267 0.12 19.06 0.86
C LEU A 267 0.86 18.23 1.92
N SER A 268 2.12 18.52 2.21
CA SER A 268 2.88 17.82 3.26
C SER A 268 2.35 18.14 4.66
N LEU A 269 2.02 19.40 4.95
CA LEU A 269 1.36 19.78 6.21
C LEU A 269 -0.05 19.18 6.30
N PHE A 270 -0.79 19.16 5.19
CA PHE A 270 -2.11 18.53 5.12
C PHE A 270 -2.03 17.01 5.33
N ARG A 271 -0.96 16.37 4.84
CA ARG A 271 -0.66 14.96 5.10
C ARG A 271 -0.45 14.68 6.58
N ALA A 272 0.42 15.43 7.25
CA ALA A 272 0.59 15.32 8.70
C ALA A 272 -0.74 15.52 9.44
N PHE A 273 -1.62 16.40 8.95
CA PHE A 273 -2.95 16.60 9.53
C PHE A 273 -3.86 15.37 9.38
N TYR A 274 -4.03 14.82 8.18
CA TYR A 274 -4.96 13.70 8.00
C TYR A 274 -4.41 12.37 8.56
N GLU A 275 -3.11 12.08 8.41
CA GLU A 275 -2.51 10.81 8.88
C GLU A 275 -2.62 10.68 10.40
N GLU A 276 -2.32 11.75 11.14
CA GLU A 276 -2.35 11.76 12.60
C GLU A 276 -3.76 11.78 13.21
N LEU A 277 -4.72 12.37 12.49
CA LEU A 277 -6.12 12.31 12.90
C LEU A 277 -6.74 10.92 12.69
N GLY A 278 -6.18 10.11 11.79
CA GLY A 278 -6.69 8.78 11.48
C GLY A 278 -8.18 8.81 11.13
N ARG A 279 -9.00 8.02 11.83
CA ARG A 279 -10.46 7.96 11.59
C ARG A 279 -11.18 9.27 11.89
N LYS A 280 -10.62 10.16 12.72
CA LYS A 280 -11.24 11.48 13.00
C LYS A 280 -11.28 12.36 11.75
N PHE A 281 -10.38 12.15 10.80
CA PHE A 281 -10.36 12.87 9.52
C PHE A 281 -11.56 12.55 8.62
N THR A 282 -12.37 11.53 8.94
CA THR A 282 -13.57 11.15 8.17
C THR A 282 -14.52 12.32 7.89
N ALA A 283 -14.57 13.33 8.77
CA ALA A 283 -15.42 14.52 8.60
C ALA A 283 -14.99 15.46 7.46
N TRP A 284 -13.72 15.41 7.04
CA TRP A 284 -13.17 16.21 5.94
C TRP A 284 -12.86 15.37 4.70
N ALA A 285 -12.84 14.04 4.83
CA ALA A 285 -12.38 13.12 3.79
C ALA A 285 -13.09 13.30 2.45
N ASP A 286 -14.42 13.44 2.44
CA ASP A 286 -15.19 13.51 1.18
C ASP A 286 -14.95 14.84 0.43
N ASP A 287 -14.87 15.96 1.15
CA ASP A 287 -14.57 17.28 0.58
C ASP A 287 -13.12 17.36 0.08
N ALA A 288 -12.17 16.80 0.86
CA ALA A 288 -10.77 16.75 0.48
C ALA A 288 -10.56 15.92 -0.78
N LEU A 289 -11.26 14.79 -0.89
CA LEU A 289 -11.25 13.95 -2.08
C LEU A 289 -11.88 14.64 -3.27
N ALA A 290 -13.01 15.32 -3.12
CA ALA A 290 -13.64 16.04 -4.23
C ALA A 290 -12.68 17.09 -4.82
N ARG A 291 -11.98 17.84 -3.96
CA ARG A 291 -10.98 18.84 -4.37
C ARG A 291 -9.77 18.22 -5.05
N SER A 292 -9.20 17.15 -4.50
CA SER A 292 -8.02 16.50 -5.10
C SER A 292 -8.35 15.71 -6.37
N TRP A 293 -9.56 15.15 -6.46
CA TRP A 293 -10.01 14.38 -7.63
C TRP A 293 -10.14 15.24 -8.88
N SER A 294 -10.57 16.50 -8.76
CA SER A 294 -10.65 17.42 -9.90
C SER A 294 -9.29 17.73 -10.52
N GLU A 295 -8.21 17.59 -9.75
CA GLU A 295 -6.82 17.92 -10.15
C GLU A 295 -5.95 16.67 -10.32
N ILE A 296 -6.54 15.49 -10.49
CA ILE A 296 -5.80 14.23 -10.65
C ILE A 296 -4.83 14.24 -11.84
N ASN A 297 -5.07 15.12 -12.82
CA ASN A 297 -4.26 15.35 -14.01
C ASN A 297 -3.21 16.47 -13.85
N SER A 298 -2.96 16.94 -12.63
CA SER A 298 -1.97 17.98 -12.29
C SER A 298 -0.63 17.77 -13.01
N GLU A 299 0.07 18.85 -13.35
CA GLU A 299 1.32 18.78 -14.10
C GLU A 299 2.48 18.14 -13.31
N HIS A 300 2.51 18.38 -12.00
CA HIS A 300 3.62 18.04 -11.12
C HIS A 300 3.48 16.63 -10.54
N ASP A 301 4.49 15.79 -10.74
CA ASP A 301 4.45 14.39 -10.28
C ASP A 301 4.43 14.25 -8.74
N ASP A 302 5.11 15.16 -8.03
CA ASP A 302 5.14 15.19 -6.57
C ASP A 302 3.76 15.48 -5.98
N LEU A 303 3.01 16.41 -6.59
CA LEU A 303 1.65 16.75 -6.14
C LEU A 303 0.68 15.60 -6.41
N ARG A 304 0.82 14.94 -7.57
CA ARG A 304 0.03 13.73 -7.89
C ARG A 304 0.34 12.57 -6.93
N ALA A 305 1.56 12.46 -6.41
CA ALA A 305 1.90 11.46 -5.40
C ALA A 305 1.07 11.65 -4.13
N TYR A 306 0.95 12.88 -3.62
CA TYR A 306 0.08 13.19 -2.47
C TYR A 306 -1.40 12.91 -2.74
N ILE A 307 -1.89 13.12 -3.97
CA ILE A 307 -3.27 12.75 -4.36
C ILE A 307 -3.44 11.22 -4.26
N GLY A 308 -2.49 10.45 -4.76
CA GLY A 308 -2.49 8.98 -4.65
C GLY A 308 -2.46 8.49 -3.21
N GLU A 309 -1.66 9.13 -2.35
CA GLU A 309 -1.61 8.86 -0.91
C GLU A 309 -2.94 9.16 -0.22
N LEU A 310 -3.57 10.29 -0.54
CA LEU A 310 -4.89 10.65 0.01
C LEU A 310 -5.98 9.65 -0.41
N LEU A 311 -5.95 9.17 -1.66
CA LEU A 311 -6.88 8.13 -2.12
C LEU A 311 -6.70 6.81 -1.34
N ALA A 312 -5.45 6.39 -1.11
CA ALA A 312 -5.16 5.20 -0.30
C ALA A 312 -5.57 5.39 1.18
N PHE A 313 -5.27 6.55 1.76
CA PHE A 313 -5.61 6.86 3.14
C PHE A 313 -7.12 6.92 3.37
N THR A 314 -7.87 7.56 2.47
CA THR A 314 -9.33 7.66 2.59
C THR A 314 -10.01 6.30 2.46
N GLN A 315 -9.50 5.43 1.60
CA GLN A 315 -9.94 4.03 1.53
C GLN A 315 -9.74 3.31 2.88
N LYS A 316 -8.58 3.49 3.51
CA LYS A 316 -8.25 2.91 4.81
C LYS A 316 -9.21 3.34 5.92
N ILE A 317 -9.53 4.63 6.02
CA ILE A 317 -10.38 5.14 7.11
C ILE A 317 -11.88 4.89 6.88
N LYS A 318 -12.32 4.81 5.62
CA LYS A 318 -13.71 4.53 5.24
C LYS A 318 -14.02 3.02 5.20
N TRP A 319 -13.00 2.18 5.34
CA TRP A 319 -13.17 0.74 5.55
C TRP A 319 -13.77 0.46 6.93
N ILE A 320 -15.03 0.00 6.94
CA ILE A 320 -15.80 -0.25 8.15
C ILE A 320 -16.44 -1.64 8.10
N PRO A 321 -16.21 -2.49 9.13
CA PRO A 321 -16.95 -3.73 9.35
C PRO A 321 -18.46 -3.52 9.39
N LYS A 322 -19.23 -4.54 8.98
CA LYS A 322 -20.68 -4.45 8.79
C LYS A 322 -21.46 -5.42 9.71
N PRO A 323 -21.23 -5.44 11.04
CA PRO A 323 -22.14 -6.17 11.92
C PRO A 323 -23.51 -5.48 11.98
N THR A 324 -24.58 -6.19 12.35
CA THR A 324 -25.91 -5.54 12.48
C THR A 324 -25.89 -4.44 13.54
N LEU A 325 -25.21 -4.69 14.67
CA LEU A 325 -24.94 -3.72 15.72
C LEU A 325 -23.46 -3.74 16.06
N PRO A 326 -22.81 -2.58 16.29
CA PRO A 326 -21.41 -2.52 16.66
C PRO A 326 -21.22 -2.87 18.14
N ASN A 327 -21.51 -4.12 18.50
CA ASN A 327 -21.33 -4.72 19.81
C ASN A 327 -20.53 -6.02 19.65
N THR A 328 -19.57 -6.24 20.55
CA THR A 328 -18.73 -7.43 20.60
C THR A 328 -19.53 -8.73 20.58
N GLU A 329 -20.61 -8.84 21.34
CA GLU A 329 -21.43 -10.07 21.40
C GLU A 329 -22.13 -10.35 20.07
N VAL A 330 -22.67 -9.30 19.44
CA VAL A 330 -23.35 -9.39 18.14
C VAL A 330 -22.36 -9.78 17.06
N PHE A 331 -21.20 -9.12 17.02
CA PHE A 331 -20.13 -9.43 16.06
C PHE A 331 -19.67 -10.90 16.18
N ILE A 332 -19.41 -11.40 17.40
CA ILE A 332 -19.00 -12.80 17.60
C ILE A 332 -20.10 -13.78 17.16
N LYS A 333 -21.37 -13.48 17.45
CA LYS A 333 -22.49 -14.31 17.04
C LYS A 333 -22.64 -14.34 15.51
N GLU A 334 -22.54 -13.19 14.87
CA GLU A 334 -22.65 -13.07 13.42
C GLU A 334 -21.48 -13.76 12.69
N CYS A 335 -20.25 -13.63 13.20
CA CYS A 335 -19.10 -14.39 12.68
C CYS A 335 -19.31 -15.92 12.67
N ARG A 336 -20.22 -16.46 13.49
CA ARG A 336 -20.51 -17.90 13.56
C ARG A 336 -21.73 -18.33 12.75
N VAL A 337 -22.70 -17.42 12.58
CA VAL A 337 -24.02 -17.74 12.00
C VAL A 337 -24.09 -17.35 10.54
N VAL A 338 -23.45 -16.24 10.17
CA VAL A 338 -23.58 -15.68 8.83
C VAL A 338 -22.74 -16.50 7.83
N PRO A 339 -23.21 -16.69 6.58
CA PRO A 339 -22.47 -17.45 5.58
C PRO A 339 -21.06 -16.89 5.32
N VAL A 340 -20.16 -17.74 4.83
CA VAL A 340 -18.76 -17.39 4.54
C VAL A 340 -18.65 -16.30 3.47
N GLU A 341 -19.64 -16.19 2.60
CA GLU A 341 -19.72 -15.20 1.53
C GLU A 341 -20.09 -13.80 2.05
N PHE A 342 -20.66 -13.70 3.26
CA PHE A 342 -21.00 -12.41 3.83
C PHE A 342 -19.76 -11.72 4.37
N ASP A 343 -19.50 -10.54 3.81
CA ASP A 343 -18.35 -9.73 4.18
C ASP A 343 -18.61 -8.92 5.46
N ILE A 344 -18.61 -9.61 6.61
CA ILE A 344 -18.79 -8.97 7.92
C ILE A 344 -17.69 -7.97 8.24
N MET A 345 -16.47 -8.20 7.73
CA MET A 345 -15.33 -7.32 7.97
C MET A 345 -15.25 -6.16 6.99
N GLY A 346 -16.14 -6.08 5.98
CA GLY A 346 -16.08 -5.04 4.96
C GLY A 346 -14.81 -5.08 4.11
N MET A 347 -14.24 -6.26 3.90
CA MET A 347 -13.05 -6.53 3.08
C MET A 347 -13.17 -6.05 1.63
N ARG A 348 -14.37 -5.82 1.10
CA ARG A 348 -14.61 -5.34 -0.27
C ARG A 348 -14.40 -3.84 -0.41
N GLY A 349 -13.73 -3.42 -1.49
CA GLY A 349 -13.45 -2.03 -1.83
C GLY A 349 -14.66 -1.35 -2.48
N THR A 350 -15.57 -0.81 -1.68
CA THR A 350 -16.78 -0.14 -2.23
C THR A 350 -16.64 1.38 -2.33
N PHE A 351 -15.75 2.00 -1.54
CA PHE A 351 -15.73 3.46 -1.35
C PHE A 351 -15.31 4.26 -2.60
N HIS A 352 -14.29 3.80 -3.34
CA HIS A 352 -13.82 4.46 -4.56
C HIS A 352 -14.38 3.85 -5.85
N MET A 353 -15.38 2.96 -5.76
CA MET A 353 -15.89 2.24 -6.93
C MET A 353 -16.43 3.17 -8.01
N GLU A 354 -17.20 4.20 -7.65
CA GLU A 354 -17.73 5.19 -8.61
C GLU A 354 -16.61 5.93 -9.35
N ARG A 355 -15.56 6.32 -8.62
CA ARG A 355 -14.36 6.97 -9.18
C ARG A 355 -13.58 6.04 -10.11
N VAL A 356 -13.50 4.76 -9.77
CA VAL A 356 -12.85 3.74 -10.61
C VAL A 356 -13.63 3.54 -11.91
N LEU A 357 -14.96 3.47 -11.85
CA LEU A 357 -15.80 3.36 -13.05
C LEU A 357 -15.67 4.62 -13.93
N GLU A 358 -15.64 5.81 -13.32
CA GLU A 358 -15.36 7.06 -14.03
C GLU A 358 -14.00 7.01 -14.75
N LEU A 359 -12.95 6.52 -14.08
CA LEU A 359 -11.62 6.35 -14.69
C LEU A 359 -11.64 5.38 -15.86
N VAL A 360 -12.34 4.24 -15.75
CA VAL A 360 -12.44 3.25 -16.83
C VAL A 360 -12.98 3.88 -18.11
N ASP A 361 -13.96 4.78 -18.00
CA ASP A 361 -14.51 5.48 -19.17
C ASP A 361 -13.61 6.63 -19.64
N ARG A 362 -13.04 7.43 -18.72
CA ARG A 362 -12.14 8.54 -19.07
C ARG A 362 -10.84 8.06 -19.72
N PHE A 363 -10.29 6.92 -19.30
CA PHE A 363 -9.08 6.35 -19.92
C PHE A 363 -9.29 5.99 -21.39
N LYS A 364 -10.50 5.63 -21.82
CA LYS A 364 -10.81 5.39 -23.24
C LYS A 364 -10.64 6.69 -24.05
N VAL A 365 -11.19 7.79 -23.55
CA VAL A 365 -11.11 9.11 -24.20
C VAL A 365 -9.67 9.62 -24.22
N TRP A 366 -9.01 9.64 -23.06
CA TRP A 366 -7.64 10.14 -22.94
C TRP A 366 -6.63 9.33 -23.76
N ARG A 367 -6.93 8.06 -24.04
CA ARG A 367 -6.09 7.26 -24.94
C ARG A 367 -6.12 7.81 -26.37
N GLU A 368 -7.29 8.18 -26.87
CA GLU A 368 -7.45 8.72 -28.23
C GLU A 368 -6.76 10.08 -28.37
N GLU A 369 -6.75 10.87 -27.30
CA GLU A 369 -6.09 12.18 -27.23
C GLU A 369 -4.58 12.12 -26.96
N ARG A 370 -4.06 10.93 -26.65
CA ARG A 370 -2.67 10.76 -26.19
C ARG A 370 -1.67 11.13 -27.29
N VAL A 371 -0.73 12.01 -26.95
CA VAL A 371 0.37 12.38 -27.84
C VAL A 371 1.50 11.36 -27.73
N PRO A 372 1.88 10.63 -28.80
CA PRO A 372 2.93 9.62 -28.72
C PRO A 372 4.34 10.24 -28.71
N GLY A 373 5.33 9.46 -28.26
CA GLY A 373 6.75 9.81 -28.33
C GLY A 373 7.25 10.57 -27.11
N VAL A 374 8.24 11.47 -27.29
CA VAL A 374 8.93 12.13 -26.17
C VAL A 374 7.99 12.98 -25.30
N ARG A 375 6.86 13.45 -25.84
CA ARG A 375 5.85 14.24 -25.12
C ARG A 375 4.73 13.39 -24.50
N ALA A 376 4.82 12.07 -24.56
CA ALA A 376 3.83 11.16 -23.98
C ALA A 376 3.54 11.46 -22.50
N PHE A 377 4.58 11.71 -21.70
CA PHE A 377 4.46 12.01 -20.27
C PHE A 377 3.64 13.29 -19.95
N GLN A 378 3.43 14.17 -20.94
CA GLN A 378 2.62 15.38 -20.78
C GLN A 378 1.13 15.11 -21.01
N SER A 379 0.79 13.98 -21.65
CA SER A 379 -0.60 13.59 -21.91
C SER A 379 -1.32 13.28 -20.60
N THR A 380 -2.60 13.66 -20.52
CA THR A 380 -3.44 13.36 -19.35
C THR A 380 -3.52 11.86 -19.07
N TYR A 381 -3.56 11.02 -20.12
CA TYR A 381 -3.53 9.57 -20.01
C TYR A 381 -2.35 9.05 -19.17
N ASP A 382 -1.14 9.54 -19.46
CA ASP A 382 0.09 9.11 -18.81
C ASP A 382 0.18 9.64 -17.38
N ARG A 383 -0.14 10.93 -17.17
CA ARG A 383 -0.12 11.58 -15.85
C ARG A 383 -1.06 10.88 -14.88
N VAL A 384 -2.31 10.66 -15.30
CA VAL A 384 -3.32 9.98 -14.46
C VAL A 384 -3.00 8.50 -14.31
N GLY A 385 -2.48 7.84 -15.35
CA GLY A 385 -2.02 6.45 -15.29
C GLY A 385 -0.95 6.23 -14.21
N VAL A 386 0.02 7.14 -14.11
CA VAL A 386 1.05 7.12 -13.05
C VAL A 386 0.43 7.30 -11.67
N THR A 387 -0.50 8.26 -11.49
CA THR A 387 -1.20 8.48 -10.22
C THR A 387 -1.97 7.26 -9.76
N VAL A 388 -2.73 6.64 -10.67
CA VAL A 388 -3.52 5.43 -10.38
C VAL A 388 -2.60 4.26 -10.01
N CYS A 389 -1.48 4.09 -10.73
CA CYS A 389 -0.51 3.05 -10.38
C CYS A 389 0.12 3.29 -8.99
N LYS A 390 0.45 4.54 -8.63
CA LYS A 390 0.96 4.90 -7.30
C LYS A 390 -0.08 4.62 -6.21
N TRP A 391 -1.32 5.07 -6.41
CA TRP A 391 -2.44 4.84 -5.49
C TRP A 391 -2.68 3.35 -5.24
N LEU A 392 -2.85 2.54 -6.30
CA LEU A 392 -3.10 1.11 -6.17
C LEU A 392 -1.89 0.38 -5.58
N TYR A 393 -0.66 0.77 -5.96
CA TYR A 393 0.55 0.18 -5.39
C TYR A 393 0.63 0.37 -3.88
N GLN A 394 0.40 1.59 -3.39
CA GLN A 394 0.38 1.87 -1.96
C GLN A 394 -0.75 1.10 -1.26
N SER A 395 -1.94 1.04 -1.87
CA SER A 395 -3.09 0.33 -1.31
C SER A 395 -2.84 -1.18 -1.19
N VAL A 396 -2.10 -1.80 -2.12
CA VAL A 396 -1.69 -3.21 -2.07
C VAL A 396 -0.67 -3.51 -0.95
N HIS A 397 0.05 -2.50 -0.45
CA HIS A 397 1.00 -2.64 0.66
C HIS A 397 0.44 -2.21 2.02
N ASP A 398 -0.79 -1.71 2.08
CA ASP A 398 -1.43 -1.27 3.32
C ASP A 398 -2.29 -2.40 3.94
N VAL A 399 -2.79 -2.16 5.16
CA VAL A 399 -3.58 -3.11 5.96
C VAL A 399 -4.89 -3.56 5.30
N HIS A 400 -5.36 -2.83 4.28
CA HIS A 400 -6.63 -3.05 3.59
C HIS A 400 -6.43 -3.56 2.15
N ALA A 401 -5.25 -4.12 1.83
CA ALA A 401 -4.86 -4.54 0.50
C ALA A 401 -5.87 -5.45 -0.22
N ILE A 402 -6.60 -6.28 0.54
CA ILE A 402 -7.65 -7.17 0.01
C ILE A 402 -8.77 -6.39 -0.72
N SER A 403 -9.10 -5.19 -0.26
CA SER A 403 -10.15 -4.35 -0.86
C SER A 403 -9.75 -3.73 -2.20
N THR A 404 -8.45 -3.66 -2.48
CA THR A 404 -7.90 -3.05 -3.70
C THR A 404 -8.24 -3.88 -4.94
N PHE A 405 -8.53 -5.18 -4.81
CA PHE A 405 -8.92 -6.02 -5.95
C PHE A 405 -10.22 -5.57 -6.63
N ASP A 406 -11.15 -4.98 -5.88
CA ASP A 406 -12.38 -4.38 -6.42
C ASP A 406 -12.06 -3.20 -7.36
N TYR A 407 -10.94 -2.50 -7.15
CA TYR A 407 -10.50 -1.40 -8.01
C TYR A 407 -9.59 -1.86 -9.14
N ILE A 408 -8.72 -2.85 -8.88
CA ILE A 408 -7.81 -3.41 -9.87
C ILE A 408 -8.58 -4.11 -10.97
N LEU A 409 -9.61 -4.90 -10.65
CA LEU A 409 -10.31 -5.73 -11.64
C LEU A 409 -10.91 -4.90 -12.80
N PRO A 410 -11.68 -3.82 -12.56
CA PRO A 410 -12.18 -2.96 -13.65
C PRO A 410 -11.06 -2.24 -14.42
N LEU A 411 -9.97 -1.87 -13.76
CA LEU A 411 -8.83 -1.15 -14.37
C LEU A 411 -7.82 -2.10 -15.03
N MET A 412 -7.93 -3.41 -14.83
CA MET A 412 -6.94 -4.40 -15.26
C MET A 412 -6.63 -4.32 -16.77
N PRO A 413 -7.61 -4.14 -17.68
CA PRO A 413 -7.32 -3.97 -19.10
C PRO A 413 -6.43 -2.75 -19.40
N GLU A 414 -6.63 -1.65 -18.68
CA GLU A 414 -5.78 -0.44 -18.80
C GLU A 414 -4.39 -0.67 -18.20
N LEU A 415 -4.32 -1.32 -17.03
CA LEU A 415 -3.04 -1.66 -16.40
C LEU A 415 -2.17 -2.52 -17.31
N PHE A 416 -2.76 -3.50 -18.01
CA PHE A 416 -2.05 -4.29 -19.01
C PHE A 416 -1.54 -3.43 -20.17
N ARG A 417 -2.36 -2.51 -20.68
CA ARG A 417 -1.95 -1.57 -21.75
C ARG A 417 -0.83 -0.62 -21.30
N PHE A 418 -0.81 -0.21 -20.03
CA PHE A 418 0.31 0.59 -19.51
C PHE A 418 1.64 -0.17 -19.60
N THR A 419 1.64 -1.50 -19.43
CA THR A 419 2.89 -2.30 -19.46
C THR A 419 3.61 -2.32 -20.81
N GLU A 420 2.94 -1.93 -21.89
CA GLU A 420 3.51 -1.94 -23.25
C GLU A 420 3.91 -0.57 -23.78
N LEU A 421 3.75 0.51 -23.01
CA LEU A 421 4.11 1.87 -23.42
C LEU A 421 5.63 2.07 -23.38
N HIS A 422 6.31 2.00 -24.53
CA HIS A 422 7.77 2.18 -24.62
C HIS A 422 8.21 3.64 -24.53
N ASP A 423 7.33 4.56 -24.88
CA ASP A 423 7.57 6.00 -24.86
C ASP A 423 7.46 6.60 -23.44
N ASN A 424 6.88 5.86 -22.49
CA ASN A 424 6.87 6.21 -21.07
C ASN A 424 7.30 5.01 -20.21
N PRO A 425 8.62 4.80 -20.03
CA PRO A 425 9.15 3.65 -19.30
C PRO A 425 8.78 3.67 -17.81
N GLU A 426 8.54 4.86 -17.24
CA GLU A 426 8.12 4.99 -15.84
C GLU A 426 6.74 4.36 -15.62
N LEU A 427 5.76 4.76 -16.45
CA LEU A 427 4.40 4.22 -16.37
C LEU A 427 4.38 2.71 -16.61
N ALA A 428 5.10 2.24 -17.63
CA ALA A 428 5.19 0.82 -17.94
C ALA A 428 5.80 0.00 -16.80
N ASN A 429 6.87 0.50 -16.17
CA ASN A 429 7.50 -0.16 -15.03
C ASN A 429 6.61 -0.17 -13.79
N ARG A 430 5.92 0.94 -13.48
CA ARG A 430 4.98 1.02 -12.36
C ARG A 430 3.81 0.07 -12.53
N ALA A 431 3.20 0.02 -13.72
CA ALA A 431 2.11 -0.90 -14.02
C ALA A 431 2.57 -2.36 -13.93
N SER A 432 3.72 -2.70 -14.52
CA SER A 432 4.26 -4.07 -14.43
C SER A 432 4.56 -4.46 -12.99
N THR A 433 5.09 -3.55 -12.17
CA THR A 433 5.37 -3.81 -10.76
C THR A 433 4.08 -4.01 -9.97
N LEU A 434 3.06 -3.17 -10.20
CA LEU A 434 1.74 -3.29 -9.57
C LEU A 434 1.10 -4.66 -9.88
N MET A 435 1.11 -5.08 -11.14
CA MET A 435 0.53 -6.37 -11.57
C MET A 435 1.25 -7.57 -10.94
N VAL A 436 2.56 -7.50 -10.74
CA VAL A 436 3.29 -8.55 -10.02
C VAL A 436 2.99 -8.51 -8.52
N ARG A 437 2.91 -7.31 -7.92
CA ARG A 437 2.65 -7.14 -6.48
C ARG A 437 1.24 -7.55 -6.08
N MET A 438 0.23 -7.34 -6.92
CA MET A 438 -1.13 -7.83 -6.64
C MET A 438 -1.16 -9.35 -6.49
N CYS A 439 -0.32 -10.09 -7.22
CA CYS A 439 -0.24 -11.55 -7.09
C CYS A 439 0.36 -12.02 -5.74
N GLY A 440 0.99 -11.09 -4.99
CA GLY A 440 1.50 -11.36 -3.64
C GLY A 440 0.46 -11.20 -2.53
N VAL A 441 -0.71 -10.62 -2.82
CA VAL A 441 -1.80 -10.41 -1.86
C VAL A 441 -2.88 -11.45 -2.09
N THR A 442 -3.48 -11.97 -1.02
CA THR A 442 -4.61 -12.89 -1.12
C THR A 442 -5.88 -12.12 -1.47
N PRO A 443 -6.52 -12.38 -2.63
CA PRO A 443 -7.76 -11.72 -3.01
C PRO A 443 -8.96 -12.27 -2.22
N PRO A 444 -10.11 -11.56 -2.22
CA PRO A 444 -11.36 -12.12 -1.76
C PRO A 444 -11.70 -13.41 -2.51
N LEU A 445 -12.11 -14.46 -1.79
CA LEU A 445 -12.43 -15.77 -2.37
C LEU A 445 -13.42 -15.68 -3.58
N PRO A 446 -14.50 -14.87 -3.53
CA PRO A 446 -15.42 -14.74 -4.67
C PRO A 446 -14.80 -14.10 -5.92
N MET A 447 -13.67 -13.40 -5.77
CA MET A 447 -12.98 -12.69 -6.86
C MET A 447 -11.85 -13.49 -7.48
N VAL A 448 -11.38 -14.58 -6.86
CA VAL A 448 -10.28 -15.41 -7.38
C VAL A 448 -10.54 -15.82 -8.83
N SER A 449 -11.76 -16.32 -9.12
CA SER A 449 -12.15 -16.72 -10.48
C SER A 449 -12.19 -15.54 -11.44
N GLN A 450 -12.76 -14.40 -11.03
CA GLN A 450 -12.87 -13.21 -11.88
C GLN A 450 -11.52 -12.60 -12.23
N ILE A 451 -10.58 -12.61 -11.28
CA ILE A 451 -9.20 -12.15 -11.50
C ILE A 451 -8.48 -13.06 -12.51
N LEU A 452 -8.63 -14.38 -12.36
CA LEU A 452 -8.09 -15.34 -13.33
C LEU A 452 -8.70 -15.14 -14.71
N ASP A 453 -10.02 -14.93 -14.79
CA ASP A 453 -10.73 -14.72 -16.05
C ASP A 453 -10.23 -13.46 -16.78
N ALA A 454 -10.03 -12.36 -16.05
CA ALA A 454 -9.46 -11.14 -16.62
C ALA A 454 -8.01 -11.34 -17.12
N ILE A 455 -7.20 -12.13 -16.41
CA ILE A 455 -5.85 -12.48 -16.88
C ILE A 455 -5.91 -13.40 -18.10
N PHE A 456 -6.80 -14.39 -18.12
CA PHE A 456 -7.00 -15.29 -19.26
C PHE A 456 -7.50 -14.53 -20.50
N GLU A 457 -8.42 -13.59 -20.33
CA GLU A 457 -8.88 -12.70 -21.39
C GLU A 457 -7.72 -11.87 -21.96
N ALA A 458 -6.88 -11.29 -21.10
CA ALA A 458 -5.70 -10.55 -21.53
C ALA A 458 -4.69 -11.43 -22.29
N ILE A 459 -4.55 -12.70 -21.91
CA ILE A 459 -3.68 -13.67 -22.57
C ILE A 459 -4.25 -14.11 -23.92
N THR A 460 -5.57 -14.32 -24.04
CA THR A 460 -6.18 -14.93 -25.22
C THR A 460 -6.64 -13.93 -26.27
N ASN A 461 -7.20 -12.79 -25.84
CA ASN A 461 -7.89 -11.85 -26.71
C ASN A 461 -7.13 -10.55 -26.95
N SER A 462 -6.03 -10.29 -26.22
CA SER A 462 -5.27 -9.05 -26.42
C SER A 462 -4.57 -9.03 -27.79
N PRO A 463 -4.77 -7.99 -28.61
CA PRO A 463 -4.12 -7.88 -29.92
C PRO A 463 -2.60 -7.70 -29.76
N SER A 464 -2.14 -7.12 -28.65
CA SER A 464 -0.73 -6.93 -28.39
C SER A 464 -0.08 -8.19 -27.81
N TRP A 465 0.90 -8.71 -28.54
CA TRP A 465 1.73 -9.83 -28.07
C TRP A 465 2.52 -9.48 -26.81
N ARG A 466 2.84 -8.19 -26.59
CA ARG A 466 3.57 -7.72 -25.41
C ARG A 466 2.71 -7.84 -24.15
N VAL A 467 1.42 -7.51 -24.26
CA VAL A 467 0.46 -7.73 -23.18
C VAL A 467 0.33 -9.23 -22.89
N ARG A 468 0.15 -10.07 -23.92
CA ARG A 468 0.09 -11.53 -23.75
C ARG A 468 1.33 -12.08 -23.05
N LEU A 469 2.52 -11.64 -23.48
CA LEU A 469 3.81 -12.00 -22.90
C LEU A 469 3.90 -11.63 -21.40
N LYS A 470 3.45 -10.43 -21.04
CA LYS A 470 3.51 -9.91 -19.66
C LYS A 470 2.46 -10.54 -18.73
N ALA A 471 1.33 -10.97 -19.28
CA ALA A 471 0.26 -11.61 -18.51
C ALA A 471 0.58 -13.06 -18.12
N LEU A 472 1.29 -13.81 -18.97
CA LEU A 472 1.64 -15.21 -18.73
C LEU A 472 2.33 -15.47 -17.37
N PRO A 473 3.43 -14.77 -16.98
CA PRO A 473 4.05 -14.97 -15.68
C PRO A 473 3.13 -14.68 -14.48
N LEU A 474 2.15 -13.79 -14.63
CA LEU A 474 1.23 -13.45 -13.54
C LEU A 474 0.39 -14.65 -13.15
N VAL A 475 -0.04 -15.45 -14.12
CA VAL A 475 -0.78 -16.70 -13.88
C VAL A 475 0.04 -17.67 -13.03
N GLN A 476 1.32 -17.85 -13.36
CA GLN A 476 2.21 -18.73 -12.59
C GLN A 476 2.40 -18.24 -11.15
N VAL A 477 2.64 -16.93 -10.96
CA VAL A 477 2.84 -16.36 -9.61
C VAL A 477 1.55 -16.44 -8.79
N PHE A 478 0.41 -16.11 -9.41
CA PHE A 478 -0.90 -16.18 -8.78
C PHE A 478 -1.25 -17.63 -8.41
N TYR A 479 -1.03 -18.58 -9.32
CA TYR A 479 -1.20 -20.00 -9.04
C TYR A 479 -0.36 -20.42 -7.83
N PHE A 480 0.95 -20.16 -7.84
CA PHE A 480 1.85 -20.51 -6.74
C PHE A 480 1.38 -20.01 -5.37
N ARG A 481 0.87 -18.78 -5.30
CA ARG A 481 0.44 -18.15 -4.04
C ARG A 481 -0.95 -18.58 -3.61
N ALA A 482 -1.84 -18.85 -4.56
CA ALA A 482 -3.26 -19.05 -4.30
C ALA A 482 -3.76 -20.48 -4.58
N VAL A 483 -2.89 -21.48 -4.83
CA VAL A 483 -3.29 -22.88 -5.15
C VAL A 483 -4.47 -23.38 -4.30
N PRO A 484 -4.47 -23.25 -2.95
CA PRO A 484 -5.56 -23.81 -2.13
C PRO A 484 -6.91 -23.12 -2.33
N LEU A 485 -6.93 -21.91 -2.91
CA LEU A 485 -8.11 -21.07 -3.11
C LEU A 485 -8.67 -21.17 -4.53
N ILE A 486 -7.92 -21.74 -5.47
CA ILE A 486 -8.31 -21.83 -6.88
C ILE A 486 -9.18 -23.07 -7.09
N PRO A 487 -10.41 -22.94 -7.61
CA PRO A 487 -11.25 -24.08 -7.96
C PRO A 487 -10.60 -24.97 -9.03
N GLU A 488 -10.79 -26.28 -8.94
CA GLU A 488 -10.19 -27.24 -9.90
C GLU A 488 -10.55 -26.91 -11.37
N ILE A 489 -11.79 -26.45 -11.62
CA ILE A 489 -12.22 -26.05 -12.97
C ILE A 489 -11.36 -24.91 -13.54
N LYS A 490 -10.93 -23.96 -12.70
CA LYS A 490 -10.06 -22.86 -13.11
C LYS A 490 -8.62 -23.31 -13.32
N ILE A 491 -8.18 -24.38 -12.66
CA ILE A 491 -6.86 -24.99 -12.93
C ILE A 491 -6.86 -25.64 -14.32
N VAL A 492 -7.94 -26.32 -14.71
CA VAL A 492 -8.05 -26.91 -16.05
C VAL A 492 -8.08 -25.82 -17.12
N GLU A 493 -8.91 -24.80 -16.94
CA GLU A 493 -8.99 -23.64 -17.85
C GLU A 493 -7.64 -22.92 -17.99
N MET A 494 -6.90 -22.76 -16.88
CA MET A 494 -5.54 -22.20 -16.88
C MET A 494 -4.60 -22.99 -17.79
N LEU A 495 -4.61 -24.33 -17.68
CA LEU A 495 -3.77 -25.20 -18.48
C LEU A 495 -4.16 -25.14 -19.96
N GLU A 496 -5.46 -25.07 -20.27
CA GLU A 496 -5.97 -24.88 -21.64
C GLU A 496 -5.47 -23.57 -22.27
N VAL A 497 -5.65 -22.46 -21.55
CA VAL A 497 -5.24 -21.12 -22.00
C VAL A 497 -3.74 -21.11 -22.30
N ILE A 498 -2.91 -21.63 -21.40
CA ILE A 498 -1.46 -21.68 -21.59
C ILE A 498 -1.07 -22.62 -22.75
N CYS A 499 -1.73 -23.78 -22.85
CA CYS A 499 -1.49 -24.71 -23.96
C CYS A 499 -1.88 -24.13 -25.32
N LYS A 500 -2.89 -23.25 -25.38
CA LYS A 500 -3.24 -22.51 -26.60
C LYS A 500 -2.17 -21.48 -26.95
N CYS A 501 -1.59 -20.81 -25.96
CA CYS A 501 -0.48 -19.86 -26.16
C CYS A 501 0.83 -20.50 -26.63
N LEU A 502 1.00 -21.81 -26.50
CA LEU A 502 2.15 -22.51 -27.11
C LEU A 502 2.12 -22.45 -28.65
N ASP A 503 0.95 -22.24 -29.26
CA ASP A 503 0.75 -22.06 -30.70
C ASP A 503 0.54 -20.59 -31.09
N ASP A 504 0.99 -19.64 -30.26
CA ASP A 504 0.96 -18.20 -30.58
C ASP A 504 1.83 -17.89 -31.82
N GLU A 505 1.49 -16.82 -32.53
CA GLU A 505 2.22 -16.38 -33.72
C GLU A 505 3.65 -15.92 -33.39
N VAL A 506 3.82 -15.33 -32.20
CA VAL A 506 5.07 -14.73 -31.73
C VAL A 506 5.88 -15.75 -30.93
N VAL A 507 7.16 -15.93 -31.26
CA VAL A 507 8.04 -16.96 -30.64
C VAL A 507 8.21 -16.70 -29.15
N GLU A 508 8.42 -15.44 -28.76
CA GLU A 508 8.65 -15.02 -27.38
C GLU A 508 7.47 -15.35 -26.46
N VAL A 509 6.23 -15.21 -26.97
CA VAL A 509 5.01 -15.60 -26.25
C VAL A 509 4.97 -17.11 -26.06
N ARG A 510 5.31 -17.88 -27.09
CA ARG A 510 5.36 -19.36 -27.01
C ARG A 510 6.40 -19.84 -25.99
N GLU A 511 7.60 -19.27 -26.00
CA GLU A 511 8.66 -19.60 -25.02
C GLU A 511 8.25 -19.24 -23.58
N MET A 512 7.61 -18.08 -23.39
CA MET A 512 7.09 -17.68 -22.08
C MET A 512 5.95 -18.60 -21.62
N ALA A 513 5.07 -19.02 -22.53
CA ALA A 513 4.00 -19.96 -22.22
C ALA A 513 4.57 -21.32 -21.77
N ALA A 514 5.63 -21.81 -22.43
CA ALA A 514 6.32 -23.05 -22.03
C ALA A 514 6.93 -22.94 -20.63
N THR A 515 7.58 -21.80 -20.34
CA THR A 515 8.16 -21.51 -19.02
C THR A 515 7.07 -21.48 -17.94
N THR A 516 5.96 -20.79 -18.22
CA THR A 516 4.80 -20.66 -17.33
C THR A 516 4.15 -22.03 -17.07
N LEU A 517 3.96 -22.83 -18.13
CA LEU A 517 3.43 -24.19 -18.05
C LEU A 517 4.31 -25.07 -17.15
N SER A 518 5.63 -25.05 -17.36
CA SER A 518 6.57 -25.82 -16.54
C SER A 518 6.48 -25.45 -15.05
N GLY A 519 6.35 -24.16 -14.74
CA GLY A 519 6.17 -23.67 -13.37
C GLY A 519 4.88 -24.17 -12.71
N ILE A 520 3.76 -24.16 -13.43
CA ILE A 520 2.47 -24.66 -12.93
C ILE A 520 2.51 -26.18 -12.75
N LEU A 521 3.07 -26.91 -13.71
CA LEU A 521 3.20 -28.37 -13.63
C LEU A 521 4.02 -28.82 -12.42
N ARG A 522 5.11 -28.10 -12.11
CA ARG A 522 5.96 -28.38 -10.94
C ARG A 522 5.21 -28.26 -9.62
N LEU A 523 4.25 -27.34 -9.54
CA LEU A 523 3.48 -27.05 -8.33
C LEU A 523 2.18 -27.87 -8.23
N SER A 524 1.75 -28.46 -9.34
CA SER A 524 0.52 -29.22 -9.40
C SER A 524 0.69 -30.58 -8.71
N PRO A 525 -0.29 -31.04 -7.92
CA PRO A 525 -0.28 -32.40 -7.38
C PRO A 525 -0.08 -33.40 -8.52
N ARG A 526 0.77 -34.42 -8.32
CA ARG A 526 1.10 -35.44 -9.34
C ARG A 526 -0.14 -36.09 -9.99
N ARG A 527 -1.31 -36.06 -9.33
CA ARG A 527 -2.60 -36.53 -9.86
C ARG A 527 -3.26 -35.54 -10.84
N SER A 528 -3.14 -34.23 -10.65
CA SER A 528 -3.71 -33.21 -11.54
C SER A 528 -2.99 -33.15 -12.88
N VAL A 529 -1.66 -33.42 -12.88
CA VAL A 529 -0.83 -33.58 -14.09
C VAL A 529 -1.32 -34.73 -14.98
N LEU A 530 -1.96 -35.76 -14.42
CA LEU A 530 -2.57 -36.86 -15.19
C LEU A 530 -3.90 -36.48 -15.85
N THR A 531 -4.43 -35.28 -15.57
CA THR A 531 -5.77 -34.85 -16.01
C THR A 531 -5.70 -33.64 -16.97
N LEU A 532 -4.72 -33.61 -17.88
CA LEU A 532 -4.90 -32.90 -19.15
C LEU A 532 -5.96 -33.65 -19.99
N LYS A 533 -7.17 -33.77 -19.45
CA LYS A 533 -8.37 -34.22 -20.14
C LYS A 533 -8.88 -33.05 -20.94
N LEU A 534 -8.66 -33.04 -22.25
CA LEU A 534 -9.58 -32.36 -23.15
C LEU A 534 -9.81 -33.14 -24.44
N ASP A 535 -11.10 -33.33 -24.69
CA ASP A 535 -11.80 -33.63 -25.94
C ASP A 535 -11.53 -34.96 -26.64
N LEU A 536 -11.78 -36.07 -25.94
CA LEU A 536 -12.20 -37.32 -26.59
C LEU A 536 -13.51 -37.82 -25.95
N PRO A 537 -14.49 -38.29 -26.74
CA PRO A 537 -15.75 -38.82 -26.24
C PRO A 537 -15.52 -40.00 -25.27
N GLU A 538 -16.39 -40.13 -24.28
CA GLU A 538 -16.37 -41.07 -23.13
C GLU A 538 -16.13 -42.56 -23.46
N SER A 539 -16.07 -42.96 -24.73
CA SER A 539 -15.99 -44.36 -25.15
C SER A 539 -14.56 -44.93 -25.27
N ILE A 540 -13.50 -44.20 -24.90
CA ILE A 540 -12.12 -44.73 -24.89
C ILE A 540 -11.43 -44.32 -23.59
N ILE A 541 -11.71 -45.05 -22.52
CA ILE A 541 -11.00 -44.92 -21.25
C ILE A 541 -9.70 -45.75 -21.35
N THR A 542 -8.66 -45.16 -21.92
CA THR A 542 -7.27 -45.49 -21.57
C THR A 542 -6.70 -44.36 -20.72
N PRO A 543 -5.81 -44.64 -19.76
CA PRO A 543 -5.15 -43.60 -18.97
C PRO A 543 -4.19 -42.82 -19.87
N HIS A 544 -4.69 -41.81 -20.59
CA HIS A 544 -3.89 -40.94 -21.44
C HIS A 544 -2.95 -40.11 -20.58
N ARG A 545 -1.65 -40.20 -20.85
CA ARG A 545 -0.64 -39.42 -20.14
C ARG A 545 -0.63 -38.00 -20.73
N PRO A 546 -0.36 -36.96 -19.94
CA PRO A 546 -0.32 -35.56 -20.41
C PRO A 546 0.62 -35.33 -21.61
N GLN A 547 1.68 -36.12 -21.70
CA GLN A 547 2.63 -36.13 -22.81
C GLN A 547 2.05 -36.59 -24.15
N ASP A 548 0.99 -37.42 -24.15
CA ASP A 548 0.44 -38.03 -25.37
C ASP A 548 -0.12 -36.98 -26.32
N ARG A 549 -0.65 -35.87 -25.78
CA ARG A 549 -1.12 -34.72 -26.58
C ARG A 549 0.01 -34.11 -27.40
N PHE A 550 1.13 -33.78 -26.75
CA PHE A 550 2.25 -33.11 -27.41
C PHE A 550 3.00 -34.05 -28.34
N VAL A 551 3.16 -35.33 -27.97
CA VAL A 551 3.76 -36.35 -28.85
C VAL A 551 2.92 -36.57 -30.10
N ARG A 552 1.58 -36.65 -29.97
CA ARG A 552 0.68 -36.72 -31.13
C ARG A 552 0.77 -35.48 -32.00
N LEU A 553 0.81 -34.29 -31.40
CA LEU A 553 0.93 -33.04 -32.14
C LEU A 553 2.26 -32.98 -32.92
N ALA A 554 3.38 -33.38 -32.30
CA ALA A 554 4.68 -33.45 -32.96
C ALA A 554 4.65 -34.41 -34.16
N LYS A 555 4.14 -35.64 -33.98
CA LYS A 555 4.04 -36.66 -35.04
C LYS A 555 3.13 -36.26 -36.20
N ASN A 556 2.03 -35.55 -35.91
CA ASN A 556 1.06 -35.14 -36.94
C ASN A 556 1.46 -33.85 -37.67
N SER A 557 2.44 -33.11 -37.15
CA SER A 557 2.85 -31.80 -37.68
C SER A 557 3.90 -31.93 -38.78
N ASP A 558 3.61 -32.54 -39.93
CA ASP A 558 4.62 -32.67 -41.00
C ASP A 558 5.05 -31.30 -41.57
N ILE A 559 6.36 -31.08 -41.74
CA ILE A 559 6.87 -29.80 -42.24
C ILE A 559 7.00 -29.90 -43.78
N PRO A 560 6.16 -29.17 -44.54
CA PRO A 560 6.21 -29.20 -45.99
C PRO A 560 7.46 -28.47 -46.52
N ALA A 561 7.64 -28.45 -47.84
CA ALA A 561 8.70 -27.66 -48.45
C ALA A 561 8.57 -26.17 -48.08
N ARG A 562 9.71 -25.47 -47.98
CA ARG A 562 9.78 -24.06 -47.51
C ARG A 562 8.92 -23.07 -48.32
N GLN A 563 8.56 -23.43 -49.54
CA GLN A 563 7.75 -22.61 -50.46
C GLN A 563 6.24 -22.80 -50.25
N ASP A 564 5.83 -23.79 -49.46
CA ASP A 564 4.42 -24.06 -49.17
C ASP A 564 3.83 -22.95 -48.26
N PRO A 565 2.65 -22.41 -48.57
CA PRO A 565 1.97 -21.44 -47.71
C PRO A 565 1.77 -21.91 -46.27
N ASN A 566 1.64 -23.22 -46.05
CA ASN A 566 1.44 -23.84 -44.73
C ASN A 566 2.75 -24.08 -43.96
N TYR A 567 3.91 -23.83 -44.55
CA TYR A 567 5.21 -24.06 -43.92
C TYR A 567 5.34 -23.39 -42.55
N ASN A 568 4.99 -22.10 -42.46
CA ASN A 568 5.07 -21.34 -41.22
C ASN A 568 4.09 -21.85 -40.16
N LYS A 569 2.91 -22.32 -40.58
CA LYS A 569 1.91 -22.91 -39.69
C LYS A 569 2.39 -24.27 -39.16
N ALA A 570 2.96 -25.11 -40.02
CA ALA A 570 3.53 -26.40 -39.64
C ALA A 570 4.70 -26.24 -38.65
N ILE A 571 5.62 -25.29 -38.91
CA ILE A 571 6.69 -24.95 -37.95
C ILE A 571 6.11 -24.48 -36.63
N ARG A 572 5.06 -23.64 -36.66
CA ARG A 572 4.44 -23.11 -35.44
C ARG A 572 3.88 -24.23 -34.57
N GLN A 573 3.10 -25.12 -35.17
CA GLN A 573 2.48 -26.26 -34.50
C GLN A 573 3.52 -27.27 -34.00
N ARG A 574 4.56 -27.55 -34.78
CA ARG A 574 5.64 -28.43 -34.34
C ARG A 574 6.42 -27.80 -33.18
N HIS A 575 6.73 -26.51 -33.26
CA HIS A 575 7.39 -25.80 -32.15
C HIS A 575 6.52 -25.78 -30.89
N ALA A 576 5.20 -25.59 -31.01
CA ALA A 576 4.26 -25.66 -29.89
C ALA A 576 4.30 -27.04 -29.19
N ALA A 577 4.34 -28.11 -29.98
CA ALA A 577 4.46 -29.48 -29.47
C ALA A 577 5.77 -29.67 -28.70
N ILE A 578 6.89 -29.25 -29.28
CA ILE A 578 8.22 -29.37 -28.69
C ILE A 578 8.33 -28.55 -27.41
N LEU A 579 7.83 -27.32 -27.40
CA LEU A 579 7.79 -26.50 -26.20
C LEU A 579 6.98 -27.14 -25.06
N GLY A 580 5.85 -27.78 -25.37
CA GLY A 580 5.07 -28.52 -24.39
C GLY A 580 5.82 -29.72 -23.80
N ILE A 581 6.56 -30.46 -24.63
CA ILE A 581 7.44 -31.55 -24.17
C ILE A 581 8.58 -31.00 -23.30
N CYS A 582 9.23 -29.92 -23.72
CA CYS A 582 10.28 -29.27 -22.94
C CYS A 582 9.74 -28.79 -21.58
N ALA A 583 8.53 -28.21 -21.54
CA ALA A 583 7.91 -27.77 -20.30
C ALA A 583 7.66 -28.94 -19.32
N LEU A 584 7.27 -30.13 -19.84
CA LEU A 584 7.13 -31.35 -19.05
C LEU A 584 8.47 -31.81 -18.47
N VAL A 585 9.53 -31.87 -19.29
CA VAL A 585 10.88 -32.23 -18.83
C VAL A 585 11.37 -31.23 -17.77
N ASP A 586 11.32 -29.94 -18.06
CA ASP A 586 11.80 -28.86 -17.18
C ASP A 586 10.99 -28.76 -15.86
N SER A 587 9.78 -29.35 -15.80
CA SER A 587 8.98 -29.35 -14.57
C SER A 587 9.55 -30.28 -13.49
N TYR A 588 10.43 -31.22 -13.85
CA TYR A 588 11.08 -32.19 -12.97
C TYR A 588 12.62 -32.03 -12.99
N PRO A 589 13.19 -30.97 -12.40
CA PRO A 589 14.62 -30.66 -12.51
C PRO A 589 15.56 -31.59 -11.71
N TYR A 590 15.05 -32.40 -10.79
CA TYR A 590 15.86 -33.22 -9.88
C TYR A 590 15.42 -34.68 -9.84
N THR A 591 14.60 -35.11 -10.80
CA THR A 591 14.02 -36.45 -10.81
C THR A 591 13.73 -36.89 -12.24
N VAL A 592 14.26 -38.04 -12.65
CA VAL A 592 13.89 -38.66 -13.92
C VAL A 592 12.70 -39.60 -13.74
N GLU A 593 11.53 -39.15 -14.20
CA GLU A 593 10.30 -39.95 -14.23
C GLU A 593 10.35 -41.02 -15.32
N LYS A 594 9.61 -42.13 -15.14
CA LYS A 594 9.66 -43.31 -16.05
C LYS A 594 9.36 -42.99 -17.53
N TRP A 595 8.61 -41.93 -17.78
CA TRP A 595 8.23 -41.51 -19.12
C TRP A 595 9.21 -40.53 -19.77
N MET A 596 10.14 -39.96 -18.99
CA MET A 596 11.03 -38.89 -19.44
C MET A 596 12.14 -39.37 -20.39
N PRO A 597 12.78 -40.55 -20.17
CA PRO A 597 13.78 -41.08 -21.12
C PRO A 597 13.24 -41.15 -22.55
N GLU A 598 12.06 -41.74 -22.73
CA GLU A 598 11.39 -41.87 -24.03
C GLU A 598 11.16 -40.51 -24.72
N LEU A 599 10.73 -39.49 -23.97
CA LEU A 599 10.51 -38.15 -24.52
C LEU A 599 11.82 -37.48 -24.94
N LEU A 600 12.90 -37.66 -24.18
CA LEU A 600 14.20 -37.05 -24.48
C LEU A 600 14.87 -37.70 -25.69
N THR A 601 14.90 -39.03 -25.74
CA THR A 601 15.75 -39.78 -26.68
C THR A 601 15.03 -40.18 -27.96
N ASN A 602 13.73 -40.46 -27.90
CA ASN A 602 12.98 -40.95 -29.06
C ASN A 602 12.08 -39.89 -29.68
N VAL A 603 11.71 -38.85 -28.92
CA VAL A 603 10.89 -37.75 -29.45
C VAL A 603 11.75 -36.52 -29.70
N LEU A 604 12.36 -35.93 -28.67
CA LEU A 604 13.12 -34.68 -28.82
C LEU A 604 14.36 -34.84 -29.71
N ALA A 605 15.03 -35.99 -29.70
CA ALA A 605 16.22 -36.23 -30.52
C ALA A 605 15.94 -36.15 -32.03
N GLU A 606 14.77 -36.59 -32.50
CA GLU A 606 14.37 -36.53 -33.91
C GLU A 606 14.27 -35.07 -34.42
N HIS A 607 14.00 -34.13 -33.51
CA HIS A 607 13.79 -32.72 -33.83
C HIS A 607 15.04 -31.85 -33.64
N THR A 608 16.21 -32.45 -33.44
CA THR A 608 17.49 -31.73 -33.26
C THR A 608 18.00 -31.02 -34.52
N TYR A 609 17.53 -31.48 -35.69
CA TYR A 609 17.88 -30.92 -37.00
C TYR A 609 16.72 -30.15 -37.65
N ASP A 610 15.59 -30.00 -36.96
CA ASP A 610 14.46 -29.22 -37.46
C ASP A 610 14.80 -27.72 -37.60
N PRO A 611 14.08 -26.99 -38.48
CA PRO A 611 14.27 -25.56 -38.67
C PRO A 611 14.14 -24.75 -37.37
N ILE A 612 14.85 -23.62 -37.28
CA ILE A 612 14.71 -22.65 -36.19
C ILE A 612 13.25 -22.15 -36.16
N PRO A 613 12.60 -22.06 -34.98
CA PRO A 613 13.17 -22.12 -33.62
C PRO A 613 13.16 -23.51 -32.94
N ILE A 614 12.78 -24.58 -33.63
CA ILE A 614 12.57 -25.90 -33.02
C ILE A 614 13.87 -26.49 -32.48
N SER A 615 14.90 -26.62 -33.33
CA SER A 615 16.17 -27.22 -32.93
C SER A 615 16.88 -26.43 -31.82
N THR A 616 16.72 -25.10 -31.77
CA THR A 616 17.25 -24.28 -30.67
C THR A 616 16.57 -24.59 -29.34
N THR A 617 15.25 -24.77 -29.35
CA THR A 617 14.46 -25.14 -28.16
C THR A 617 14.83 -26.53 -27.63
N VAL A 618 14.99 -27.52 -28.53
CA VAL A 618 15.43 -28.88 -28.17
C VAL A 618 16.80 -28.86 -27.49
N ARG A 619 17.79 -28.19 -28.09
CA ARG A 619 19.14 -28.09 -27.52
C ARG A 619 19.15 -27.36 -26.17
N LYS A 620 18.34 -26.31 -26.02
CA LYS A 620 18.18 -25.58 -24.76
C LYS A 620 17.61 -26.48 -23.66
N CYS A 621 16.58 -27.25 -23.97
CA CYS A 621 15.99 -28.23 -23.04
C CYS A 621 17.02 -29.29 -22.62
N ALA A 622 17.75 -29.87 -23.58
CA ALA A 622 18.78 -30.87 -23.29
C ALA A 622 19.90 -30.30 -22.41
N GLY A 623 20.37 -29.08 -22.70
CA GLY A 623 21.35 -28.38 -21.88
C GLY A 623 20.86 -28.10 -20.45
N ASN A 624 19.60 -27.67 -20.30
CA ASN A 624 18.97 -27.48 -18.98
C ASN A 624 18.86 -28.79 -18.20
N PHE A 625 18.44 -29.87 -18.85
CA PHE A 625 18.36 -31.20 -18.26
C PHE A 625 19.73 -31.67 -17.74
N LYS A 626 20.77 -31.61 -18.58
CA LYS A 626 22.14 -31.97 -18.19
C LYS A 626 22.63 -31.15 -17.00
N ARG A 627 22.39 -29.84 -17.00
CA ARG A 627 22.82 -28.95 -15.92
C ARG A 627 22.14 -29.28 -14.60
N THR A 628 20.86 -29.66 -14.62
CA THR A 628 20.07 -29.86 -13.40
C THR A 628 20.22 -31.26 -12.79
N HIS A 629 20.54 -32.27 -13.60
CA HIS A 629 20.72 -33.66 -13.19
C HIS A 629 22.19 -34.09 -13.07
N GLN A 630 23.14 -33.14 -13.14
CA GLN A 630 24.58 -33.44 -13.13
C GLN A 630 25.03 -34.09 -11.82
N ASP A 631 24.56 -33.59 -10.68
CA ASP A 631 24.99 -34.06 -9.35
C ASP A 631 24.39 -35.45 -9.03
N THR A 632 23.17 -35.71 -9.51
CA THR A 632 22.42 -36.97 -9.30
C THR A 632 22.58 -37.96 -10.44
N TRP A 633 23.46 -37.69 -11.40
CA TRP A 633 23.58 -38.47 -12.64
C TRP A 633 23.84 -39.96 -12.42
N HIS A 634 24.59 -40.32 -11.37
CA HIS A 634 24.87 -41.71 -11.02
C HIS A 634 23.62 -42.53 -10.64
N GLU A 635 22.53 -41.87 -10.22
CA GLU A 635 21.23 -42.49 -10.01
C GLU A 635 20.33 -42.31 -11.23
N ASP A 636 20.29 -41.11 -11.80
CA ASP A 636 19.43 -40.78 -12.93
C ASP A 636 19.75 -41.59 -14.19
N ALA A 637 21.03 -41.86 -14.46
CA ALA A 637 21.47 -42.68 -15.59
C ALA A 637 20.89 -44.11 -15.55
N LYS A 638 20.57 -44.64 -14.36
CA LYS A 638 19.95 -45.98 -14.21
C LYS A 638 18.49 -46.02 -14.68
N ARG A 639 17.88 -44.87 -14.98
CA ARG A 639 16.53 -44.77 -15.55
C ARG A 639 16.51 -44.90 -17.07
N PHE A 640 17.67 -44.86 -17.72
CA PHE A 640 17.83 -44.97 -19.16
C PHE A 640 18.40 -46.35 -19.51
N ASP A 641 18.01 -46.90 -20.66
CA ASP A 641 18.71 -48.04 -21.25
C ASP A 641 19.96 -47.59 -22.04
N GLU A 642 20.77 -48.54 -22.51
CA GLU A 642 22.03 -48.24 -23.21
C GLU A 642 21.82 -47.45 -24.51
N ASP A 643 20.76 -47.75 -25.26
CA ASP A 643 20.41 -47.07 -26.51
C ASP A 643 19.98 -45.62 -26.24
N GLN A 644 19.16 -45.43 -25.19
CA GLN A 644 18.71 -44.12 -24.71
C GLN A 644 19.88 -43.27 -24.21
N LEU A 645 20.84 -43.85 -23.48
CA LEU A 645 22.04 -43.14 -23.04
C LEU A 645 22.90 -42.68 -24.23
N ALA A 646 23.04 -43.51 -25.26
CA ALA A 646 23.76 -43.15 -26.48
C ALA A 646 23.06 -42.02 -27.25
N ALA A 647 21.73 -42.09 -27.39
CA ALA A 647 20.92 -41.04 -28.00
C ALA A 647 21.00 -39.73 -27.22
N LEU A 648 20.92 -39.79 -25.89
CA LEU A 648 21.05 -38.62 -25.01
C LEU A 648 22.44 -37.98 -25.12
N SER A 649 23.51 -38.77 -25.20
CA SER A 649 24.87 -38.27 -25.42
C SER A 649 24.97 -37.49 -26.73
N THR A 650 24.39 -38.01 -27.80
CA THR A 650 24.31 -37.34 -29.12
C THR A 650 23.53 -36.02 -29.04
N LEU A 651 22.39 -36.02 -28.35
CA LEU A 651 21.57 -34.84 -28.11
C LEU A 651 22.34 -33.74 -27.35
N LEU A 652 23.16 -34.12 -26.36
CA LEU A 652 23.92 -33.21 -25.50
C LEU A 652 25.21 -32.68 -26.13
N THR A 653 25.79 -33.39 -27.09
CA THR A 653 27.06 -33.04 -27.76
C THR A 653 26.86 -32.20 -29.02
N GLY A 654 25.64 -32.14 -29.57
CA GLY A 654 25.29 -31.41 -30.80
C GLY A 654 25.37 -29.87 -30.76
N SER A 655 26.09 -29.27 -29.81
CA SER A 655 26.33 -27.82 -29.79
C SER A 655 27.30 -27.40 -30.90
N SER A 656 26.94 -26.34 -31.65
CA SER A 656 27.60 -25.87 -32.88
C SER A 656 29.08 -25.47 -32.75
N TYR A 657 29.65 -25.46 -31.55
CA TYR A 657 31.04 -25.04 -31.30
C TYR A 657 32.08 -26.15 -31.53
N CYS A 658 31.68 -27.42 -31.68
CA CYS A 658 32.62 -28.53 -31.86
C CYS A 658 33.04 -28.82 -33.31
N LYS A 659 32.62 -28.01 -34.29
CA LYS A 659 32.93 -28.25 -35.73
C LYS A 659 34.10 -27.41 -36.29
N CYS A 660 34.81 -26.61 -35.50
CA CYS A 660 35.91 -25.77 -36.00
C CYS A 660 37.33 -26.25 -35.62
N ALA A 661 37.50 -27.50 -35.19
CA ALA A 661 38.82 -28.06 -34.88
C ALA A 661 39.01 -29.44 -35.54
N ALA A 662 38.81 -29.51 -36.85
CA ALA A 662 39.29 -30.61 -37.69
C ALA A 662 39.15 -30.22 -39.17
N GLU A 663 39.97 -29.27 -39.63
CA GLU A 663 40.51 -29.23 -41.00
C GLU A 663 41.99 -28.84 -40.91
#